data_AF-A0A2S5RGJ8-F1
#
_entry.id   AF-A0A2S5RGJ8-F1
#
_cell.length_a   1.000
_cell.length_b   1.000
_cell.length_c   1.000
_cell.angle_alpha   90.00
_cell.angle_beta   90.00
_cell.angle_gamma   90.00
#
_symmetry.space_group_name_H-M   'P 1'
#
loop_
_entity.id
_entity.type
_entity.pdbx_description
1 polymer ?
#
loop_
_entity_poly.entity_id
_entity_poly.type
_entity_poly.pdbx_seq_one_letter_code
_entity_poly.pdbx_strand_id
1 'polypeptide(L)'
;MFNRKINAKFNSEVFKINSELSKKPKRLFFWTLTIFCLFIVVISWFTLDSKWNEFFQSIPDLFQRFKEMFSWDWNDFLDKGSSNNSFFENSINSIWETLSMSFAGTIFGIVLAIPFAVVASSNIVKNKSWNFISRFILSIFRTIPAFTYALILVGYFGATTFTVMAALTIFTFSIAGKTLYERIEQIDTQIYIASQATGASKFKSFRTAVWPQISHHTLSTTFYSLETNIRYISIIAGVTKIGIGQLIDTSIAYDRWDRVGFLITILLVIILSLELFIWLIKNYIIEDKDFLLDKKEQKKFEKELRKIKNEKFISFYIENILCQEINNELKNLSLSKNETKLLKSKKLIIKNNFINEYKLNLINDKNEYLQIKSKSSNDLDLYIWNQEYKINIRIDKKYSTMIKMQTEIFKFKLLSSIKEEQTLKHKEFVNNLSVEQVLKNEPKHFIKRIILYLFLLSLLIYSLTLVKWELANKETVKLLNSHILQMIKISWSSFFTSVNSGGNNNAPYSVVYLLYETLSIAVVATFIGAIIAYVLGMLSSEKIVNKYVARFFLLITSALRSVPTYIYALIFLVVVGMGPFTGVLALIMGTIGMLTKYNRELFDDINQKIIFQMEATGLGLLGRIRYGIIAQTSTAAVSNVLYRFEINYKEVIMLGAVGAGNMGFLLNTYFTDQYFREFGALLLGIIIVTLCIEYISNTLRNKINNNSDLKWLSKLINIINQKMFISFKANEKLLNIEDKLSFSESSALYTYTNQQILKRAKVIKKEFNLPSKISWYLALNEQINNNYSLTRKSMNKLELQKDKTYILNKDIKIWNQELKKIDQKFHLFKTELKHKRNKWVKEVKQNSLKEIKTIKKQLLLTTDNIMKKEFKSSIKYIKQNTKMKITNINY
;
A
#
# COMPACT_ATOMS: atom_id res chain seq x y z
N MET A 1 25.21 -24.90 4.83
CA MET A 1 23.98 -25.28 4.09
C MET A 1 22.92 -24.17 4.06
N PHE A 2 22.63 -23.50 5.18
CA PHE A 2 21.65 -22.41 5.27
C PHE A 2 22.01 -21.17 4.41
N ASN A 3 23.25 -20.66 4.51
CA ASN A 3 23.74 -19.57 3.64
C ASN A 3 23.72 -19.91 2.14
N ARG A 4 23.80 -21.20 1.77
CA ARG A 4 23.78 -21.66 0.37
C ARG A 4 22.35 -21.75 -0.19
N LYS A 5 21.36 -22.16 0.63
CA LYS A 5 19.93 -22.07 0.29
C LYS A 5 19.43 -20.62 0.19
N ILE A 6 20.01 -19.72 1.00
CA ILE A 6 19.68 -18.30 0.99
C ILE A 6 20.10 -17.63 -0.33
N ASN A 7 21.29 -17.94 -0.87
CA ASN A 7 21.75 -17.36 -2.14
C ASN A 7 20.98 -17.87 -3.37
N ALA A 8 20.58 -19.14 -3.38
CA ALA A 8 19.66 -19.66 -4.40
C ALA A 8 18.27 -19.01 -4.33
N LYS A 9 17.85 -18.55 -3.14
CA LYS A 9 16.62 -17.75 -2.94
C LYS A 9 16.76 -16.31 -3.43
N PHE A 10 17.99 -15.77 -3.51
CA PHE A 10 18.26 -14.37 -3.86
C PHE A 10 18.52 -14.12 -5.34
N ASN A 11 18.93 -15.11 -6.13
CA ASN A 11 19.10 -14.95 -7.58
C ASN A 11 17.88 -15.44 -8.35
N SER A 12 17.05 -14.51 -8.80
CA SER A 12 16.01 -14.79 -9.81
C SER A 12 15.99 -13.73 -10.91
N GLU A 13 17.17 -13.30 -11.33
CA GLU A 13 17.35 -12.51 -12.56
C GLU A 13 17.46 -13.41 -13.81
N VAL A 14 16.74 -14.54 -13.82
CA VAL A 14 16.70 -15.46 -14.98
C VAL A 14 15.49 -15.20 -15.89
N PHE A 15 14.84 -14.04 -15.76
CA PHE A 15 13.81 -13.63 -16.72
C PHE A 15 14.13 -12.22 -17.24
N LYS A 16 14.83 -12.16 -18.37
CA LYS A 16 15.01 -10.98 -19.22
C LYS A 16 14.01 -11.08 -20.38
N ILE A 17 13.19 -10.04 -20.58
CA ILE A 17 12.49 -9.78 -21.84
C ILE A 17 12.56 -8.26 -22.09
N ASN A 18 13.00 -7.87 -23.30
CA ASN A 18 13.01 -6.52 -23.90
C ASN A 18 12.92 -5.31 -22.95
N SER A 19 14.07 -4.72 -22.56
CA SER A 19 14.28 -3.35 -22.00
C SER A 19 13.35 -2.78 -20.90
N GLU A 20 12.24 -3.42 -20.57
CA GLU A 20 11.33 -3.11 -19.49
C GLU A 20 11.59 -4.10 -18.38
N LEU A 21 12.50 -3.72 -17.49
CA LEU A 21 12.69 -4.43 -16.25
C LEU A 21 11.38 -4.37 -15.47
N SER A 22 10.72 -5.52 -15.24
CA SER A 22 10.06 -5.69 -13.95
C SER A 22 11.18 -5.74 -12.91
N LYS A 23 11.70 -4.58 -12.48
CA LYS A 23 12.67 -4.53 -11.39
C LYS A 23 11.95 -5.11 -10.18
N LYS A 24 12.30 -6.35 -9.83
CA LYS A 24 11.85 -6.95 -8.56
C LYS A 24 12.32 -6.01 -7.46
N PRO A 25 11.46 -5.68 -6.47
CA PRO A 25 11.92 -4.91 -5.32
C PRO A 25 13.13 -5.61 -4.70
N LYS A 26 14.10 -4.84 -4.20
CA LYS A 26 15.27 -5.40 -3.50
C LYS A 26 14.77 -6.22 -2.32
N ARG A 27 14.75 -7.54 -2.51
CA ARG A 27 14.14 -8.52 -1.59
C ARG A 27 14.63 -8.32 -0.17
N LEU A 28 15.89 -7.98 0.02
CA LEU A 28 16.48 -7.79 1.35
C LEU A 28 15.76 -6.71 2.17
N PHE A 29 15.52 -5.52 1.62
CA PHE A 29 14.82 -4.45 2.36
C PHE A 29 13.40 -4.87 2.75
N PHE A 30 12.64 -5.42 1.80
CA PHE A 30 11.27 -5.88 2.05
C PHE A 30 11.23 -7.01 3.06
N TRP A 31 12.10 -8.01 2.94
CA TRP A 31 12.17 -9.12 3.89
C TRP A 31 12.63 -8.67 5.28
N THR A 32 13.57 -7.73 5.36
CA THR A 32 13.96 -7.16 6.67
C THR A 32 12.81 -6.39 7.30
N LEU A 33 12.08 -5.61 6.52
CA LEU A 33 10.91 -4.88 7.01
C LEU A 33 9.82 -5.87 7.45
N THR A 34 9.51 -6.87 6.64
CA THR A 34 8.48 -7.87 6.99
C THR A 34 8.87 -8.67 8.22
N ILE A 35 10.13 -9.10 8.35
CA ILE A 35 10.60 -9.85 9.53
C ILE A 35 10.55 -8.96 10.77
N PHE A 36 10.99 -7.69 10.65
CA PHE A 36 10.91 -6.72 11.73
C PHE A 36 9.48 -6.47 12.18
N CYS A 37 8.55 -6.30 11.23
CA CYS A 37 7.15 -6.14 11.52
C CYS A 37 6.54 -7.38 12.17
N LEU A 38 6.86 -8.58 11.68
CA LEU A 38 6.38 -9.85 12.24
C LEU A 38 6.93 -10.04 13.66
N PHE A 39 8.19 -9.64 13.90
CA PHE A 39 8.79 -9.62 15.23
C PHE A 39 8.09 -8.64 16.18
N ILE A 40 7.75 -7.43 15.72
CA ILE A 40 6.96 -6.49 16.56
C ILE A 40 5.58 -7.06 16.83
N VAL A 41 4.89 -7.62 15.83
CA VAL A 41 3.58 -8.25 16.04
C VAL A 41 3.66 -9.34 17.10
N VAL A 42 4.70 -10.18 17.07
CA VAL A 42 4.91 -11.22 18.08
C VAL A 42 5.19 -10.63 19.47
N ILE A 43 6.04 -9.60 19.58
CA ILE A 43 6.28 -8.92 20.87
C ILE A 43 4.99 -8.27 21.39
N SER A 44 4.28 -7.55 20.52
CA SER A 44 3.01 -6.90 20.85
C SER A 44 1.96 -7.94 21.26
N TRP A 45 1.97 -9.12 20.66
CA TRP A 45 1.10 -10.22 21.05
C TRP A 45 1.38 -10.72 22.47
N PHE A 46 2.64 -10.76 22.90
CA PHE A 46 3.01 -11.16 24.27
C PHE A 46 2.83 -10.04 25.31
N THR A 47 2.68 -8.79 24.89
CA THR A 47 2.58 -7.63 25.79
C THR A 47 1.18 -7.08 25.94
N LEU A 48 0.27 -7.38 25.00
CA LEU A 48 -1.15 -7.05 25.11
C LEU A 48 -1.87 -8.16 25.86
N ASP A 49 -2.68 -7.81 26.86
CA ASP A 49 -3.57 -8.75 27.54
C ASP A 49 -4.55 -9.37 26.55
N SER A 50 -4.25 -10.60 26.12
CA SER A 50 -4.97 -11.26 25.04
C SER A 50 -6.14 -12.06 25.62
N LYS A 51 -7.34 -11.47 25.57
CA LYS A 51 -8.61 -12.08 26.02
C LYS A 51 -9.26 -12.96 24.95
N TRP A 52 -8.48 -13.75 24.23
CA TRP A 52 -8.99 -14.60 23.15
C TRP A 52 -10.00 -15.63 23.64
N ASN A 53 -9.78 -16.20 24.83
CA ASN A 53 -10.68 -17.20 25.38
C ASN A 53 -12.07 -16.60 25.69
N GLU A 54 -12.10 -15.44 26.36
CA GLU A 54 -13.34 -14.68 26.61
C GLU A 54 -14.03 -14.32 25.29
N PHE A 55 -13.28 -13.81 24.31
CA PHE A 55 -13.84 -13.44 23.00
C PHE A 55 -14.52 -14.62 22.30
N PHE A 56 -13.85 -15.78 22.19
CA PHE A 56 -14.43 -16.94 21.52
C PHE A 56 -15.61 -17.53 22.30
N GLN A 57 -15.61 -17.43 23.63
CA GLN A 57 -16.73 -17.86 24.46
C GLN A 57 -17.96 -16.95 24.30
N SER A 58 -17.76 -15.65 24.11
CA SER A 58 -18.84 -14.66 23.97
C SER A 58 -19.30 -14.41 22.52
N ILE A 59 -18.78 -15.16 21.53
CA ILE A 59 -19.28 -15.11 20.13
C ILE A 59 -20.79 -15.40 20.02
N PRO A 60 -21.36 -16.39 20.73
CA PRO A 60 -22.81 -16.63 20.72
C PRO A 60 -23.60 -15.41 21.20
N ASP A 61 -23.16 -14.79 22.29
CA ASP A 61 -23.79 -13.58 22.84
C ASP A 61 -23.71 -12.41 21.85
N LEU A 62 -22.57 -12.28 21.14
CA LEU A 62 -22.40 -11.30 20.06
C LEU A 62 -23.44 -11.53 18.96
N PHE A 63 -23.64 -12.78 18.54
CA PHE A 63 -24.63 -13.11 17.51
C PHE A 63 -26.06 -12.84 17.98
N GLN A 64 -26.36 -13.08 19.26
CA GLN A 64 -27.65 -12.73 19.86
C GLN A 64 -27.88 -11.22 19.89
N ARG A 65 -26.93 -10.43 20.42
CA ARG A 65 -27.02 -8.96 20.44
C ARG A 65 -27.10 -8.39 19.02
N PHE A 66 -26.36 -8.97 18.07
CA PHE A 66 -26.46 -8.60 16.67
C PHE A 66 -27.85 -8.87 16.09
N LYS A 67 -28.52 -9.96 16.50
CA LYS A 67 -29.91 -10.23 16.12
C LYS A 67 -30.86 -9.18 16.73
N GLU A 68 -30.66 -8.82 18.00
CA GLU A 68 -31.43 -7.78 18.69
C GLU A 68 -31.26 -6.40 18.03
N MET A 69 -30.08 -6.10 17.49
CA MET A 69 -29.83 -4.87 16.72
C MET A 69 -30.71 -4.73 15.47
N PHE A 70 -31.31 -5.81 14.95
CA PHE A 70 -32.24 -5.77 13.82
C PHE A 70 -33.69 -6.05 14.20
N SER A 71 -34.00 -6.24 15.49
CA SER A 71 -35.38 -6.38 15.98
C SER A 71 -35.93 -5.02 16.40
N TRP A 72 -36.31 -4.20 15.43
CA TRP A 72 -36.83 -2.85 15.69
C TRP A 72 -38.33 -2.89 16.02
N ASP A 73 -38.68 -2.46 17.22
CA ASP A 73 -40.07 -2.25 17.62
C ASP A 73 -40.52 -0.84 17.24
N TRP A 74 -41.22 -0.72 16.12
CA TRP A 74 -41.72 0.56 15.63
C TRP A 74 -42.76 1.20 16.55
N ASN A 75 -43.44 0.41 17.40
CA ASN A 75 -44.41 0.96 18.35
C ASN A 75 -43.68 1.66 19.50
N ASP A 76 -42.63 1.05 20.09
CA ASP A 76 -41.78 1.68 21.10
C ASP A 76 -41.03 2.91 20.55
N PHE A 77 -40.67 2.90 19.28
CA PHE A 77 -39.90 4.00 18.68
C PHE A 77 -40.75 5.24 18.37
N LEU A 78 -42.02 5.03 18.02
CA LEU A 78 -42.97 6.09 17.73
C LEU A 78 -43.74 6.54 18.97
N ASP A 79 -43.72 5.75 20.05
CA ASP A 79 -44.32 6.15 21.31
C ASP A 79 -43.65 7.43 21.84
N LYS A 80 -44.48 8.40 22.21
CA LYS A 80 -44.05 9.68 22.79
C LYS A 80 -43.96 9.58 24.32
N GLY A 81 -44.67 8.64 24.95
CA GLY A 81 -44.65 8.46 26.40
C GLY A 81 -44.82 9.80 27.16
N SER A 82 -43.98 10.05 28.18
CA SER A 82 -43.90 11.30 28.94
C SER A 82 -42.96 12.35 28.32
N SER A 83 -42.41 12.09 27.14
CA SER A 83 -41.49 12.95 26.41
C SER A 83 -42.25 13.70 25.31
N ASN A 84 -41.94 14.98 25.07
CA ASN A 84 -42.58 15.73 23.98
C ASN A 84 -42.31 15.12 22.58
N ASN A 85 -41.19 14.42 22.44
CA ASN A 85 -40.74 13.81 21.19
C ASN A 85 -40.56 12.30 21.34
N SER A 86 -40.94 11.54 20.30
CA SER A 86 -40.66 10.11 20.20
C SER A 86 -39.15 9.83 20.06
N PHE A 87 -38.72 8.59 20.32
CA PHE A 87 -37.32 8.20 20.09
C PHE A 87 -36.91 8.39 18.62
N PHE A 88 -37.82 8.10 17.68
CA PHE A 88 -37.61 8.34 16.25
C PHE A 88 -37.39 9.82 15.92
N GLU A 89 -38.24 10.72 16.42
CA GLU A 89 -38.10 12.17 16.22
C GLU A 89 -36.79 12.70 16.81
N ASN A 90 -36.44 12.25 18.02
CA ASN A 90 -35.17 12.60 18.65
C ASN A 90 -33.97 12.10 17.83
N SER A 91 -34.04 10.87 17.30
CA SER A 91 -33.00 10.30 16.44
C SER A 91 -32.77 11.15 15.20
N ILE A 92 -33.84 11.54 14.49
CA ILE A 92 -33.75 12.40 13.30
C ILE A 92 -33.18 13.78 13.65
N ASN A 93 -33.62 14.40 14.75
CA ASN A 93 -33.12 15.70 15.18
C ASN A 93 -31.63 15.64 15.51
N SER A 94 -31.19 14.64 16.28
CA SER A 94 -29.77 14.45 16.62
C SER A 94 -28.90 14.17 15.40
N ILE A 95 -29.42 13.45 14.40
CA ILE A 95 -28.77 13.26 13.11
C ILE A 95 -28.63 14.59 12.37
N TRP A 96 -29.69 15.38 12.35
CA TRP A 96 -29.69 16.65 11.64
C TRP A 96 -28.72 17.66 12.26
N GLU A 97 -28.64 17.70 13.58
CA GLU A 97 -27.60 18.44 14.32
C GLU A 97 -26.21 17.95 13.94
N THR A 98 -26.00 16.63 13.90
CA THR A 98 -24.72 15.99 13.52
C THR A 98 -24.29 16.39 12.11
N LEU A 99 -25.22 16.34 11.15
CA LEU A 99 -24.97 16.75 9.77
C LEU A 99 -24.64 18.25 9.67
N SER A 100 -25.39 19.09 10.40
CA SER A 100 -25.22 20.54 10.38
C SER A 100 -23.88 20.97 10.97
N MET A 101 -23.51 20.45 12.15
CA MET A 101 -22.20 20.71 12.77
C MET A 101 -21.05 20.22 11.90
N SER A 102 -21.19 19.03 11.29
CA SER A 102 -20.17 18.49 10.38
C SER A 102 -19.98 19.38 9.15
N PHE A 103 -21.09 19.82 8.54
CA PHE A 103 -21.05 20.65 7.35
C PHE A 103 -20.40 22.01 7.64
N ALA A 104 -20.87 22.70 8.68
CA ALA A 104 -20.32 23.99 9.10
C ALA A 104 -18.82 23.89 9.45
N GLY A 105 -18.44 22.90 10.26
CA GLY A 105 -17.05 22.69 10.66
C GLY A 105 -16.14 22.37 9.48
N THR A 106 -16.63 21.59 8.51
CA THR A 106 -15.86 21.26 7.30
C THR A 106 -15.58 22.50 6.46
N ILE A 107 -16.58 23.35 6.23
CA ILE A 107 -16.40 24.54 5.40
C ILE A 107 -15.46 25.54 6.08
N PHE A 108 -15.66 25.82 7.37
CA PHE A 108 -14.75 26.73 8.09
C PHE A 108 -13.32 26.22 8.07
N GLY A 109 -13.11 24.92 8.32
CA GLY A 109 -11.77 24.36 8.31
C GLY A 109 -11.08 24.50 6.96
N ILE A 110 -11.82 24.36 5.86
CA ILE A 110 -11.27 24.47 4.51
C ILE A 110 -10.98 25.92 4.14
N VAL A 111 -11.86 26.85 4.51
CA VAL A 111 -11.63 28.28 4.33
C VAL A 111 -10.36 28.72 5.07
N LEU A 112 -10.12 28.21 6.28
CA LEU A 112 -8.87 28.45 7.02
C LEU A 112 -7.67 27.71 6.42
N ALA A 113 -7.87 26.52 5.86
CA ALA A 113 -6.79 25.69 5.31
C ALA A 113 -6.17 26.29 4.05
N ILE A 114 -6.95 26.92 3.17
CA ILE A 114 -6.46 27.50 1.90
C ILE A 114 -5.31 28.50 2.12
N PRO A 115 -5.44 29.58 2.92
CA PRO A 115 -4.35 30.53 3.12
C PRO A 115 -3.13 29.88 3.77
N PHE A 116 -3.32 29.00 4.77
CA PHE A 116 -2.21 28.28 5.41
C PHE A 116 -1.49 27.34 4.45
N ALA A 117 -2.21 26.67 3.56
CA ALA A 117 -1.63 25.78 2.56
C ALA A 117 -0.78 26.56 1.55
N VAL A 118 -1.21 27.76 1.14
CA VAL A 118 -0.42 28.65 0.29
C VAL A 118 0.88 29.05 0.99
N VAL A 119 0.82 29.44 2.27
CA VAL A 119 2.03 29.79 3.04
C VAL A 119 2.93 28.58 3.30
N ALA A 120 2.39 27.38 3.45
CA ALA A 120 3.16 26.15 3.63
C ALA A 120 3.85 25.65 2.34
N SER A 121 3.42 26.12 1.17
CA SER A 121 3.91 25.66 -0.14
C SER A 121 5.22 26.32 -0.55
N SER A 122 6.27 25.50 -0.75
CA SER A 122 7.63 26.01 -1.01
C SER A 122 7.87 26.48 -2.44
N ASN A 123 6.98 26.09 -3.36
CA ASN A 123 7.01 26.51 -4.75
C ASN A 123 6.39 27.89 -4.97
N ILE A 124 5.44 28.32 -4.11
CA ILE A 124 4.83 29.67 -4.16
C ILE A 124 5.56 30.63 -3.22
N VAL A 125 5.69 30.27 -1.94
CA VAL A 125 6.34 31.11 -0.93
C VAL A 125 7.80 30.67 -0.78
N LYS A 126 8.72 31.55 -1.18
CA LYS A 126 10.16 31.26 -1.14
C LYS A 126 10.77 31.37 0.27
N ASN A 127 10.09 32.03 1.22
CA ASN A 127 10.61 32.21 2.57
C ASN A 127 10.52 30.91 3.36
N LYS A 128 11.67 30.29 3.61
CA LYS A 128 11.78 29.00 4.31
C LYS A 128 11.20 29.03 5.73
N SER A 129 11.28 30.17 6.43
CA SER A 129 10.81 30.28 7.81
C SER A 129 9.29 30.19 7.88
N TRP A 130 8.58 30.96 7.05
CA TRP A 130 7.12 30.90 6.98
C TRP A 130 6.62 29.52 6.55
N ASN A 131 7.27 28.91 5.55
CA ASN A 131 6.91 27.57 5.13
C ASN A 131 7.10 26.56 6.26
N PHE A 132 8.21 26.64 6.99
CA PHE A 132 8.49 25.75 8.11
C PHE A 132 7.48 25.93 9.25
N ILE A 133 7.19 27.18 9.63
CA ILE A 133 6.24 27.51 10.70
C ILE A 133 4.83 27.01 10.32
N SER A 134 4.33 27.31 9.12
CA SER A 134 3.00 26.87 8.69
C SER A 134 2.90 25.34 8.62
N ARG A 135 3.93 24.65 8.15
CA ARG A 135 3.98 23.17 8.17
C ARG A 135 4.00 22.60 9.58
N PHE A 136 4.75 23.23 10.48
CA PHE A 136 4.84 22.82 11.87
C PHE A 136 3.49 22.99 12.59
N ILE A 137 2.82 24.13 12.39
CA ILE A 137 1.46 24.40 12.88
C ILE A 137 0.50 23.32 12.37
N LEU A 138 0.45 23.09 11.05
CA LEU A 138 -0.42 22.07 10.46
C LEU A 138 -0.12 20.68 11.04
N SER A 139 1.15 20.36 11.27
CA SER A 139 1.59 19.09 11.83
C SER A 139 1.13 18.92 13.28
N ILE A 140 1.31 19.92 14.15
CA ILE A 140 0.79 19.91 15.54
C ILE A 140 -0.73 19.75 15.56
N PHE A 141 -1.45 20.52 14.74
CA PHE A 141 -2.91 20.41 14.72
C PHE A 141 -3.40 19.05 14.18
N ARG A 142 -2.52 18.28 13.53
CA ARG A 142 -2.83 16.95 12.99
C ARG A 142 -2.58 15.83 13.98
N THR A 143 -1.77 16.08 14.99
CA THR A 143 -1.31 15.05 15.93
C THR A 143 -2.25 14.89 17.11
N ILE A 144 -2.90 15.97 17.52
CA ILE A 144 -3.90 15.94 18.58
C ILE A 144 -5.23 15.38 18.01
N PRO A 145 -5.84 14.39 18.67
CA PRO A 145 -7.14 13.86 18.27
C PRO A 145 -8.29 14.89 18.33
N ALA A 146 -9.29 14.74 17.46
CA ALA A 146 -10.44 15.64 17.39
C ALA A 146 -11.25 15.73 18.69
N PHE A 147 -11.47 14.60 19.38
CA PHE A 147 -12.18 14.63 20.67
C PHE A 147 -11.38 15.35 21.76
N THR A 148 -10.05 15.36 21.68
CA THR A 148 -9.21 16.12 22.61
C THR A 148 -9.40 17.62 22.41
N TYR A 149 -9.57 18.08 21.16
CA TYR A 149 -10.00 19.47 20.92
C TYR A 149 -11.37 19.73 21.52
N ALA A 150 -12.31 18.80 21.36
CA ALA A 150 -13.63 18.93 21.94
C ALA A 150 -13.56 19.06 23.47
N LEU A 151 -12.78 18.22 24.16
CA LEU A 151 -12.56 18.32 25.61
C LEU A 151 -12.08 19.71 26.03
N ILE A 152 -11.02 20.20 25.39
CA ILE A 152 -10.46 21.52 25.70
C ILE A 152 -11.48 22.64 25.43
N LEU A 153 -12.24 22.53 24.34
CA LEU A 153 -13.23 23.52 23.94
C LEU A 153 -14.52 23.46 24.78
N VAL A 154 -14.89 22.30 25.34
CA VAL A 154 -16.02 22.15 26.28
C VAL A 154 -15.84 23.06 27.48
N GLY A 155 -14.60 23.27 27.92
CA GLY A 155 -14.33 24.29 28.92
C GLY A 155 -14.86 25.66 28.48
N TYR A 156 -14.44 26.14 27.31
CA TYR A 156 -14.72 27.52 26.88
C TYR A 156 -16.17 27.78 26.46
N PHE A 157 -16.81 26.79 25.84
CA PHE A 157 -18.10 26.96 25.16
C PHE A 157 -19.18 26.01 25.69
N GLY A 158 -18.88 25.26 26.75
CA GLY A 158 -19.76 24.23 27.30
C GLY A 158 -19.90 23.02 26.38
N ALA A 159 -20.74 22.07 26.77
CA ALA A 159 -21.15 20.94 25.94
C ALA A 159 -22.21 21.38 24.92
N THR A 160 -21.84 22.26 23.98
CA THR A 160 -22.73 22.84 22.97
C THR A 160 -22.38 22.39 21.56
N THR A 161 -23.32 22.52 20.63
CA THR A 161 -23.10 22.18 19.21
C THR A 161 -21.98 23.01 18.58
N PHE A 162 -21.74 24.22 19.07
CA PHE A 162 -20.61 25.07 18.67
C PHE A 162 -19.26 24.44 19.02
N THR A 163 -19.12 23.86 20.22
CA THR A 163 -17.89 23.18 20.66
C THR A 163 -17.47 22.08 19.71
N VAL A 164 -18.44 21.23 19.32
CA VAL A 164 -18.20 20.13 18.37
C VAL A 164 -17.84 20.68 16.99
N MET A 165 -18.57 21.68 16.50
CA MET A 165 -18.27 22.35 15.23
C MET A 165 -16.85 22.95 15.21
N ALA A 166 -16.42 23.61 16.29
CA ALA A 166 -15.10 24.20 16.42
C ALA A 166 -13.99 23.12 16.45
N ALA A 167 -14.21 22.03 17.19
CA ALA A 167 -13.28 20.89 17.20
C ALA A 167 -13.11 20.28 15.79
N LEU A 168 -14.21 20.11 15.05
CA LEU A 168 -14.19 19.63 13.66
C LEU A 168 -13.54 20.63 12.70
N THR A 169 -13.71 21.94 12.94
CA THR A 169 -13.05 23.00 12.17
C THR A 169 -11.53 22.88 12.28
N ILE A 170 -11.00 22.72 13.50
CA ILE A 170 -9.55 22.53 13.75
C ILE A 170 -9.05 21.24 13.08
N PHE A 171 -9.81 20.16 13.23
CA PHE A 171 -9.46 18.87 12.65
C PHE A 171 -9.41 18.91 11.11
N THR A 172 -10.42 19.50 10.48
CA THR A 172 -10.47 19.65 9.01
C THR A 172 -9.45 20.64 8.50
N PHE A 173 -9.22 21.74 9.21
CA PHE A 173 -8.14 22.69 8.91
C PHE A 173 -6.79 21.99 8.77
N SER A 174 -6.47 21.08 9.70
CA SER A 174 -5.21 20.35 9.67
C SER A 174 -5.10 19.38 8.47
N ILE A 175 -6.11 18.55 8.23
CA ILE A 175 -6.10 17.56 7.15
C ILE A 175 -6.17 18.23 5.78
N ALA A 176 -7.09 19.18 5.59
CA ALA A 176 -7.22 19.94 4.35
C ALA A 176 -5.95 20.77 4.10
N GLY A 177 -5.38 21.41 5.14
CA GLY A 177 -4.16 22.20 4.99
C GLY A 177 -2.98 21.38 4.49
N LYS A 178 -2.77 20.18 5.07
CA LYS A 178 -1.72 19.23 4.62
C LYS A 178 -1.93 18.84 3.16
N THR A 179 -3.11 18.33 2.84
CA THR A 179 -3.42 17.78 1.51
C THR A 179 -3.39 18.87 0.43
N LEU A 180 -3.86 20.08 0.75
CA LEU A 180 -3.83 21.23 -0.15
C LEU A 180 -2.41 21.72 -0.41
N TYR A 181 -1.55 21.86 0.61
CA TYR A 181 -0.20 22.36 0.33
C TYR A 181 0.60 21.34 -0.49
N GLU A 182 0.47 20.03 -0.21
CA GLU A 182 1.15 18.99 -0.98
C GLU A 182 0.67 19.00 -2.43
N ARG A 183 -0.63 19.23 -2.66
CA ARG A 183 -1.17 19.41 -4.01
C ARG A 183 -0.63 20.67 -4.68
N ILE A 184 -0.56 21.79 -3.96
CA ILE A 184 0.02 23.04 -4.46
C ILE A 184 1.47 22.82 -4.89
N GLU A 185 2.27 22.08 -4.12
CA GLU A 185 3.68 21.79 -4.44
C GLU A 185 3.87 20.91 -5.69
N GLN A 186 2.86 20.12 -6.06
CA GLN A 186 2.88 19.27 -7.24
C GLN A 186 2.52 20.00 -8.55
N ILE A 187 2.00 21.22 -8.47
CA ILE A 187 1.55 21.99 -9.64
C ILE A 187 2.75 22.52 -10.43
N ASP A 188 2.57 22.55 -11.75
CA ASP A 188 3.49 23.26 -12.63
C ASP A 188 3.41 24.78 -12.40
N THR A 189 4.51 25.34 -11.89
CA THR A 189 4.62 26.76 -11.57
C THR A 189 4.92 27.64 -12.78
N GLN A 190 5.15 27.08 -13.97
CA GLN A 190 5.49 27.86 -15.17
C GLN A 190 4.42 28.91 -15.48
N ILE A 191 3.14 28.53 -15.48
CA ILE A 191 2.02 29.44 -15.76
C ILE A 191 1.95 30.55 -14.71
N TYR A 192 2.19 30.20 -13.43
CA TYR A 192 2.20 31.15 -12.32
C TYR A 192 3.34 32.17 -12.43
N ILE A 193 4.55 31.73 -12.78
CA ILE A 193 5.73 32.59 -12.94
C ILE A 193 5.58 33.46 -14.20
N ALA A 194 5.07 32.91 -15.31
CA ALA A 194 4.82 33.65 -16.54
C ALA A 194 3.81 34.79 -16.31
N SER A 195 2.72 34.53 -15.59
CA SER A 195 1.74 35.55 -15.20
C SER A 195 2.38 36.68 -14.37
N GLN A 196 3.31 36.36 -13.46
CA GLN A 196 4.04 37.38 -12.71
C GLN A 196 5.00 38.19 -13.58
N ALA A 197 5.66 37.54 -14.55
CA ALA A 197 6.55 38.19 -15.50
C ALA A 197 5.78 39.20 -16.38
N THR A 198 4.50 38.94 -16.67
CA THR A 198 3.61 39.90 -17.37
C THR A 198 3.09 41.04 -16.47
N GLY A 199 3.56 41.15 -15.22
CA GLY A 199 3.17 42.21 -14.28
C GLY A 199 1.95 41.92 -13.42
N ALA A 200 1.39 40.70 -13.44
CA ALA A 200 0.25 40.37 -12.59
C ALA A 200 0.68 40.21 -11.11
N SER A 201 -0.14 40.72 -10.18
CA SER A 201 0.09 40.55 -8.75
C SER A 201 0.12 39.07 -8.34
N LYS A 202 0.75 38.75 -7.20
CA LYS A 202 0.82 37.37 -6.69
C LYS A 202 -0.57 36.74 -6.50
N PHE A 203 -1.53 37.52 -6.01
CA PHE A 203 -2.91 37.07 -5.82
C PHE A 203 -3.63 36.83 -7.14
N LYS A 204 -3.50 37.75 -8.12
CA LYS A 204 -4.09 37.57 -9.45
C LYS A 204 -3.49 36.36 -10.16
N SER A 205 -2.17 36.21 -10.09
CA SER A 205 -1.45 35.04 -10.63
C SER A 205 -1.86 33.74 -9.95
N PHE A 206 -2.08 33.75 -8.62
CA PHE A 206 -2.58 32.58 -7.90
C PHE A 206 -3.99 32.19 -8.35
N ARG A 207 -4.90 33.16 -8.42
CA ARG A 207 -6.30 32.93 -8.84
C ARG A 207 -6.40 32.41 -10.28
N THR A 208 -5.54 32.88 -11.19
CA THR A 208 -5.60 32.49 -12.60
C THR A 208 -4.82 31.21 -12.89
N ALA A 209 -3.64 31.03 -12.30
CA ALA A 209 -2.76 29.91 -12.63
C ALA A 209 -2.91 28.72 -11.67
N VAL A 210 -3.01 28.97 -10.36
CA VAL A 210 -2.93 27.92 -9.33
C VAL A 210 -4.32 27.44 -8.91
N TRP A 211 -5.24 28.36 -8.62
CA TRP A 211 -6.59 28.02 -8.11
C TRP A 211 -7.36 27.06 -9.02
N PRO A 212 -7.41 27.22 -10.36
CA PRO A 212 -8.14 26.30 -11.22
C PRO A 212 -7.62 24.85 -11.10
N GLN A 213 -6.30 24.69 -11.01
CA GLN A 213 -5.63 23.39 -10.90
C GLN A 213 -5.85 22.69 -9.56
N ILE A 214 -6.07 23.45 -8.47
CA ILE A 214 -6.38 22.88 -7.14
C ILE A 214 -7.86 22.81 -6.82
N SER A 215 -8.70 23.62 -7.47
CA SER A 215 -10.12 23.77 -7.09
C SER A 215 -10.87 22.44 -7.01
N HIS A 216 -10.66 21.56 -7.99
CA HIS A 216 -11.24 20.20 -8.02
C HIS A 216 -10.75 19.35 -6.85
N HIS A 217 -9.46 19.45 -6.52
CA HIS A 217 -8.89 18.74 -5.37
C HIS A 217 -9.45 19.30 -4.06
N THR A 218 -9.54 20.62 -3.90
CA THR A 218 -10.12 21.29 -2.73
C THR A 218 -11.55 20.82 -2.48
N LEU A 219 -12.35 20.74 -3.54
CA LEU A 219 -13.72 20.27 -3.47
C LEU A 219 -13.79 18.77 -3.12
N SER A 220 -12.93 17.95 -3.72
CA SER A 220 -12.81 16.53 -3.36
C SER A 220 -12.40 16.35 -1.90
N THR A 221 -11.46 17.14 -1.39
CA THR A 221 -11.07 17.12 0.03
C THR A 221 -12.20 17.62 0.92
N THR A 222 -13.04 18.55 0.45
CA THR A 222 -14.22 19.02 1.18
C THR A 222 -15.19 17.88 1.46
N PHE A 223 -15.57 17.15 0.42
CA PHE A 223 -16.50 16.03 0.56
C PHE A 223 -15.92 14.88 1.38
N TYR A 224 -14.64 14.58 1.18
CA TYR A 224 -13.94 13.59 2.00
C TYR A 224 -13.92 14.00 3.48
N SER A 225 -13.61 15.27 3.78
CA SER A 225 -13.62 15.80 5.14
C SER A 225 -15.01 15.79 5.76
N LEU A 226 -16.06 16.08 4.98
CA LEU A 226 -17.45 16.02 5.45
C LEU A 226 -17.86 14.60 5.85
N GLU A 227 -17.60 13.61 4.98
CA GLU A 227 -17.86 12.19 5.27
C GLU A 227 -17.10 11.74 6.53
N THR A 228 -15.84 12.18 6.64
CA THR A 228 -14.98 11.83 7.76
C THR A 228 -15.45 12.48 9.06
N ASN A 229 -15.86 13.75 9.03
CA ASN A 229 -16.36 14.49 10.19
C ASN A 229 -17.65 13.90 10.75
N ILE A 230 -18.58 13.46 9.91
CA ILE A 230 -19.81 12.78 10.36
C ILE A 230 -19.46 11.54 11.18
N ARG A 231 -18.45 10.78 10.75
CA ARG A 231 -17.95 9.62 11.49
C ARG A 231 -17.26 10.01 12.80
N TYR A 232 -16.50 11.11 12.80
CA TYR A 232 -15.83 11.59 14.01
C TYR A 232 -16.79 12.18 15.05
N ILE A 233 -17.93 12.76 14.65
CA ILE A 233 -18.92 13.24 15.62
C ILE A 233 -19.40 12.09 16.51
N SER A 234 -19.56 10.89 15.97
CA SER A 234 -19.95 9.73 16.79
C SER A 234 -18.94 9.45 17.91
N ILE A 235 -17.64 9.69 17.68
CA ILE A 235 -16.58 9.56 18.70
C ILE A 235 -16.63 10.73 19.68
N ILE A 236 -16.68 11.97 19.16
CA ILE A 236 -16.70 13.19 19.97
C ILE A 236 -17.88 13.18 20.93
N ALA A 237 -19.03 12.69 20.47
CA ALA A 237 -20.26 12.56 21.24
C ALA A 237 -20.13 11.63 22.46
N GLY A 238 -19.24 10.62 22.44
CA GLY A 238 -18.97 9.81 23.63
C GLY A 238 -18.37 10.62 24.78
N VAL A 239 -17.78 11.78 24.47
CA VAL A 239 -17.13 12.66 25.47
C VAL A 239 -17.96 13.91 25.74
N THR A 240 -18.52 14.53 24.69
CA THR A 240 -19.30 15.75 24.82
C THR A 240 -20.78 15.50 25.09
N LYS A 241 -21.28 14.28 24.83
CA LYS A 241 -22.69 13.89 24.89
C LYS A 241 -23.59 14.77 24.01
N ILE A 242 -23.21 14.97 22.74
CA ILE A 242 -23.92 15.82 21.78
C ILE A 242 -24.16 15.07 20.46
N GLY A 243 -25.34 15.25 19.85
CA GLY A 243 -25.69 14.65 18.57
C GLY A 243 -25.98 13.15 18.67
N ILE A 244 -25.92 12.43 17.55
CA ILE A 244 -26.38 11.03 17.48
C ILE A 244 -25.63 10.09 18.44
N GLY A 245 -24.35 10.38 18.74
CA GLY A 245 -23.56 9.52 19.61
C GLY A 245 -24.00 9.56 21.08
N GLN A 246 -24.68 10.63 21.53
CA GLN A 246 -25.30 10.66 22.87
C GLN A 246 -26.41 9.61 22.97
N LEU A 247 -27.24 9.50 21.92
CA LEU A 247 -28.31 8.51 21.87
C LEU A 247 -27.75 7.08 21.80
N ILE A 248 -26.63 6.89 21.11
CA ILE A 248 -25.94 5.59 21.05
C ILE A 248 -25.39 5.23 22.44
N ASP A 249 -24.66 6.14 23.08
CA ASP A 249 -24.04 5.91 24.39
C ASP A 249 -25.07 5.59 25.48
N THR A 250 -26.16 6.38 25.52
CA THR A 250 -27.28 6.12 26.44
C THR A 250 -27.98 4.79 26.14
N SER A 251 -28.21 4.45 24.88
CA SER A 251 -28.86 3.18 24.52
C SER A 251 -27.99 1.96 24.88
N ILE A 252 -26.67 2.06 24.73
CA ILE A 252 -25.71 1.03 25.18
C ILE A 252 -25.73 0.93 26.70
N ALA A 253 -25.74 2.06 27.42
CA ALA A 253 -25.77 2.08 28.88
C ALA A 253 -27.04 1.43 29.46
N TYR A 254 -28.17 1.49 28.72
CA TYR A 254 -29.43 0.83 29.08
C TYR A 254 -29.60 -0.58 28.47
N ASP A 255 -28.56 -1.15 27.85
CA ASP A 255 -28.56 -2.47 27.20
C ASP A 255 -29.69 -2.64 26.15
N ARG A 256 -30.11 -1.54 25.51
CA ARG A 256 -31.16 -1.52 24.47
C ARG A 256 -30.57 -1.64 23.07
N TRP A 257 -30.25 -2.87 22.68
CA TRP A 257 -29.59 -3.19 21.40
C TRP A 257 -30.44 -2.91 20.17
N ASP A 258 -31.76 -3.00 20.30
CA ASP A 258 -32.75 -2.58 19.30
C ASP A 258 -32.54 -1.12 18.88
N ARG A 259 -32.42 -0.21 19.85
CA ARG A 259 -32.19 1.22 19.63
C ARG A 259 -30.79 1.51 19.09
N VAL A 260 -29.78 0.81 19.61
CA VAL A 260 -28.39 0.91 19.13
C VAL A 260 -28.29 0.52 17.65
N GLY A 261 -28.89 -0.61 17.28
CA GLY A 261 -28.92 -1.09 15.91
C GLY A 261 -29.65 -0.14 14.96
N PHE A 262 -30.77 0.44 15.40
CA PHE A 262 -31.48 1.47 14.64
C PHE A 262 -30.63 2.73 14.39
N LEU A 263 -30.00 3.29 15.43
CA LEU A 263 -29.15 4.48 15.30
C LEU A 263 -27.93 4.23 14.38
N ILE A 264 -27.28 3.07 14.52
CA ILE A 264 -26.14 2.69 13.69
C ILE A 264 -26.56 2.49 12.23
N THR A 265 -27.72 1.86 11.99
CA THR A 265 -28.20 1.64 10.62
C THR A 265 -28.60 2.95 9.95
N ILE A 266 -29.26 3.88 10.64
CA ILE A 266 -29.53 5.20 10.06
C ILE A 266 -28.22 5.94 9.75
N LEU A 267 -27.25 5.92 10.67
CA LEU A 267 -25.94 6.54 10.44
C LEU A 267 -25.26 5.94 9.19
N LEU A 268 -25.32 4.62 9.01
CA LEU A 268 -24.80 3.92 7.84
C LEU A 268 -25.52 4.35 6.55
N VAL A 269 -26.86 4.42 6.57
CA VAL A 269 -27.66 4.87 5.43
C VAL A 269 -27.30 6.29 5.02
N ILE A 270 -27.07 7.19 5.98
CA ILE A 270 -26.67 8.57 5.73
C ILE A 270 -25.27 8.66 5.14
N ILE A 271 -24.32 7.89 5.65
CA ILE A 271 -22.97 7.84 5.10
C ILE A 271 -23.00 7.34 3.64
N LEU A 272 -23.77 6.28 3.37
CA LEU A 272 -23.95 5.77 2.01
C LEU A 272 -24.66 6.77 1.09
N SER A 273 -25.69 7.48 1.58
CA SER A 273 -26.42 8.47 0.79
C SER A 273 -25.54 9.68 0.46
N LEU A 274 -24.68 10.10 1.40
CA LEU A 274 -23.68 11.14 1.16
C LEU A 274 -22.64 10.70 0.14
N GLU A 275 -22.13 9.47 0.21
CA GLU A 275 -21.19 8.96 -0.80
C GLU A 275 -21.82 8.95 -2.19
N LEU A 276 -23.10 8.55 -2.29
CA LEU A 276 -23.87 8.63 -3.53
C LEU A 276 -24.04 10.08 -4.00
N PHE A 277 -24.39 11.00 -3.08
CA PHE A 277 -24.58 12.42 -3.40
C PHE A 277 -23.28 13.06 -3.88
N ILE A 278 -22.15 12.78 -3.22
CA ILE A 278 -20.82 13.23 -3.62
C ILE A 278 -20.47 12.70 -5.01
N TRP A 279 -20.74 11.41 -5.27
CA TRP A 279 -20.54 10.81 -6.57
C TRP A 279 -21.40 11.48 -7.66
N LEU A 280 -22.65 11.82 -7.35
CA LEU A 280 -23.53 12.58 -8.26
C LEU A 280 -22.97 13.97 -8.56
N ILE A 281 -22.58 14.74 -7.53
CA ILE A 281 -21.97 16.06 -7.75
C ILE A 281 -20.70 15.92 -8.61
N LYS A 282 -19.86 14.93 -8.32
CA LYS A 282 -18.62 14.69 -9.08
C LYS A 282 -18.90 14.43 -10.56
N ASN A 283 -19.80 13.52 -10.87
CA ASN A 283 -20.04 13.13 -12.27
C ASN A 283 -20.92 14.11 -13.06
N TYR A 284 -21.79 14.89 -12.40
CA TYR A 284 -22.74 15.77 -13.09
C TYR A 284 -22.38 17.26 -13.05
N ILE A 285 -21.66 17.70 -12.01
CA ILE A 285 -21.38 19.12 -11.77
C ILE A 285 -19.88 19.43 -11.94
N ILE A 286 -18.99 18.53 -11.50
CA ILE A 286 -17.54 18.79 -11.40
C ILE A 286 -16.74 18.23 -12.58
N GLU A 287 -17.10 17.06 -13.12
CA GLU A 287 -16.48 16.54 -14.34
C GLU A 287 -16.78 17.51 -15.49
N ASP A 288 -15.82 18.41 -15.70
CA ASP A 288 -15.64 19.07 -16.98
C ASP A 288 -15.32 17.93 -17.94
N LYS A 289 -16.34 17.50 -18.69
CA LYS A 289 -16.05 16.76 -19.91
C LYS A 289 -15.39 17.79 -20.79
N ASP A 290 -14.06 17.74 -20.85
CA ASP A 290 -13.26 18.56 -21.76
C ASP A 290 -13.99 18.60 -23.11
N PHE A 291 -13.92 19.74 -23.81
CA PHE A 291 -14.35 19.91 -25.19
C PHE A 291 -13.53 18.98 -26.10
N LEU A 292 -13.80 17.69 -26.00
CA LEU A 292 -13.11 16.63 -26.71
C LEU A 292 -14.21 15.79 -27.35
N LEU A 293 -14.67 16.27 -28.51
CA LEU A 293 -15.73 15.70 -29.36
C LEU A 293 -17.16 15.91 -28.85
N ASP A 294 -18.13 15.86 -29.77
CA ASP A 294 -19.54 15.75 -29.43
C ASP A 294 -19.75 14.53 -28.49
N LYS A 295 -20.50 14.74 -27.40
CA LYS A 295 -20.78 13.73 -26.37
C LYS A 295 -21.37 12.44 -26.96
N LYS A 296 -22.06 12.53 -28.11
CA LYS A 296 -22.57 11.38 -28.86
C LYS A 296 -21.45 10.53 -29.47
N GLU A 297 -20.45 11.16 -30.10
CA GLU A 297 -19.30 10.47 -30.68
C GLU A 297 -18.40 9.87 -29.61
N GLN A 298 -18.15 10.61 -28.53
CA GLN A 298 -17.38 10.11 -27.39
C GLN A 298 -18.02 8.86 -26.78
N LYS A 299 -19.35 8.87 -26.58
CA LYS A 299 -20.11 7.70 -26.10
C LYS A 299 -20.04 6.51 -27.07
N LYS A 300 -19.97 6.74 -28.38
CA LYS A 300 -19.82 5.68 -29.38
C LYS A 300 -18.48 4.95 -29.18
N PHE A 301 -17.39 5.70 -29.09
CA PHE A 301 -16.07 5.14 -28.81
C PHE A 301 -15.99 4.44 -27.44
N GLU A 302 -16.55 5.05 -26.39
CA GLU A 302 -16.61 4.42 -25.06
C GLU A 302 -17.36 3.08 -25.08
N LYS A 303 -18.48 3.00 -25.82
CA LYS A 303 -19.28 1.78 -25.94
C LYS A 303 -18.51 0.69 -26.67
N GLU A 304 -17.79 1.03 -27.75
CA GLU A 304 -16.92 0.09 -28.47
C GLU A 304 -15.77 -0.40 -27.60
N LEU A 305 -15.07 0.51 -26.91
CA LEU A 305 -14.00 0.17 -25.97
C LEU A 305 -14.48 -0.75 -24.85
N ARG A 306 -15.66 -0.50 -24.28
CA ARG A 306 -16.26 -1.36 -23.24
C ARG A 306 -16.63 -2.74 -23.77
N LYS A 307 -17.15 -2.83 -25.00
CA LYS A 307 -17.50 -4.11 -25.63
C LYS A 307 -16.27 -5.00 -25.78
N ILE A 308 -15.20 -4.46 -26.37
CA ILE A 308 -13.93 -5.17 -26.58
C ILE A 308 -13.32 -5.62 -25.25
N LYS A 309 -13.31 -4.75 -24.22
CA LYS A 309 -12.75 -5.09 -22.90
C LYS A 309 -13.48 -6.26 -22.24
N ASN A 310 -14.81 -6.30 -22.33
CA ASN A 310 -15.67 -7.27 -21.64
C ASN A 310 -15.84 -8.61 -22.37
N GLU A 311 -15.46 -8.71 -23.66
CA GLU A 311 -15.55 -9.97 -24.41
C GLU A 311 -14.60 -11.04 -23.86
N LYS A 312 -15.14 -12.26 -23.67
CA LYS A 312 -14.34 -13.42 -23.26
C LYS A 312 -13.32 -13.76 -24.33
N PHE A 313 -12.12 -14.15 -23.91
CA PHE A 313 -10.99 -14.56 -24.76
C PHE A 313 -11.39 -15.43 -25.98
N ILE A 314 -12.05 -16.57 -25.76
CA ILE A 314 -12.45 -17.49 -26.85
C ILE A 314 -13.48 -16.84 -27.77
N SER A 315 -14.45 -16.11 -27.20
CA SER A 315 -15.46 -15.39 -27.99
C SER A 315 -14.80 -14.33 -28.88
N PHE A 316 -13.87 -13.57 -28.31
CA PHE A 316 -13.13 -12.53 -29.01
C PHE A 316 -12.28 -13.12 -30.15
N TYR A 317 -11.60 -14.24 -29.93
CA TYR A 317 -10.82 -14.92 -30.98
C TYR A 317 -11.71 -15.35 -32.14
N ILE A 318 -12.84 -16.00 -31.83
CA ILE A 318 -13.76 -16.50 -32.85
C ILE A 318 -14.38 -15.33 -33.62
N GLU A 319 -14.83 -14.29 -32.94
CA GLU A 319 -15.52 -13.18 -33.59
C GLU A 319 -14.57 -12.25 -34.36
N ASN A 320 -13.44 -11.88 -33.80
CA ASN A 320 -12.61 -10.80 -34.36
C ASN A 320 -11.40 -11.30 -35.15
N ILE A 321 -10.98 -12.56 -35.00
CA ILE A 321 -9.86 -13.15 -35.74
C ILE A 321 -10.37 -14.17 -36.74
N LEU A 322 -11.09 -15.22 -36.30
CA LEU A 322 -11.54 -16.28 -37.22
C LEU A 322 -12.67 -15.84 -38.15
N CYS A 323 -13.65 -15.09 -37.63
CA CYS A 323 -14.82 -14.65 -38.41
C CYS A 323 -14.70 -13.21 -38.89
N GLN A 324 -13.49 -12.65 -38.97
CA GLN A 324 -13.28 -11.24 -39.30
C GLN A 324 -13.87 -10.88 -40.67
N GLU A 325 -13.57 -11.68 -41.69
CA GLU A 325 -14.06 -11.48 -43.07
C GLU A 325 -15.59 -11.57 -43.15
N ILE A 326 -16.16 -12.64 -42.58
CA ILE A 326 -17.63 -12.84 -42.53
C ILE A 326 -18.32 -11.69 -41.79
N ASN A 327 -17.72 -11.18 -40.70
CA ASN A 327 -18.28 -10.05 -39.97
C ASN A 327 -18.15 -8.72 -40.73
N ASN A 328 -17.13 -8.56 -41.57
CA ASN A 328 -17.00 -7.42 -42.47
C ASN A 328 -18.05 -7.47 -43.58
N GLU A 329 -18.27 -8.65 -44.19
CA GLU A 329 -19.33 -8.85 -45.17
C GLU A 329 -20.71 -8.56 -44.56
N LEU A 330 -21.01 -9.11 -43.38
CA LEU A 330 -22.26 -8.86 -42.65
C LEU A 330 -22.50 -7.38 -42.28
N LYS A 331 -21.46 -6.54 -42.26
CA LYS A 331 -21.58 -5.10 -42.00
C LYS A 331 -21.97 -4.29 -43.24
N ASN A 332 -21.80 -4.83 -44.44
CA ASN A 332 -22.21 -4.15 -45.67
C ASN A 332 -23.74 -4.14 -45.77
N LEU A 333 -24.33 -2.95 -45.95
CA LEU A 333 -25.77 -2.71 -45.90
C LEU A 333 -26.57 -3.31 -47.09
N SER A 334 -25.90 -3.94 -48.06
CA SER A 334 -26.45 -4.39 -49.34
C SER A 334 -26.77 -5.89 -49.43
N LEU A 335 -26.91 -6.60 -48.31
CA LEU A 335 -27.13 -8.06 -48.29
C LEU A 335 -28.61 -8.46 -48.18
N SER A 336 -29.02 -9.46 -48.96
CA SER A 336 -30.36 -10.04 -48.90
C SER A 336 -30.59 -10.88 -47.62
N LYS A 337 -31.85 -11.10 -47.24
CA LYS A 337 -32.23 -11.94 -46.07
C LYS A 337 -31.70 -13.39 -46.16
N ASN A 338 -31.54 -13.93 -47.36
CA ASN A 338 -31.05 -15.29 -47.56
C ASN A 338 -29.52 -15.36 -47.42
N GLU A 339 -28.79 -14.39 -47.96
CA GLU A 339 -27.33 -14.30 -47.84
C GLU A 339 -26.89 -14.07 -46.39
N THR A 340 -27.61 -13.22 -45.64
CA THR A 340 -27.35 -13.03 -44.21
C THR A 340 -27.58 -14.29 -43.38
N LYS A 341 -28.56 -15.13 -43.74
CA LYS A 341 -28.81 -16.42 -43.08
C LYS A 341 -27.71 -17.44 -43.39
N LEU A 342 -27.21 -17.45 -44.62
CA LEU A 342 -26.08 -18.28 -45.07
C LEU A 342 -24.76 -17.89 -44.36
N LEU A 343 -24.47 -16.60 -44.25
CA LEU A 343 -23.27 -16.12 -43.54
C LEU A 343 -23.33 -16.43 -42.04
N LYS A 344 -24.52 -16.33 -41.43
CA LYS A 344 -24.73 -16.75 -40.02
C LYS A 344 -24.54 -18.25 -39.81
N SER A 345 -24.99 -19.10 -40.75
CA SER A 345 -24.76 -20.55 -40.65
C SER A 345 -23.29 -20.90 -40.83
N LYS A 346 -22.59 -20.29 -41.81
CA LYS A 346 -21.12 -20.42 -41.98
C LYS A 346 -20.36 -20.05 -40.70
N LYS A 347 -20.72 -18.94 -40.06
CA LYS A 347 -20.13 -18.50 -38.79
C LYS A 347 -20.32 -19.53 -37.67
N LEU A 348 -21.49 -20.17 -37.60
CA LEU A 348 -21.81 -21.19 -36.59
C LEU A 348 -21.00 -22.48 -36.81
N ILE A 349 -20.79 -22.87 -38.07
CA ILE A 349 -19.94 -24.00 -38.46
C ILE A 349 -18.49 -23.75 -38.05
N ILE A 350 -17.93 -22.57 -38.41
CA ILE A 350 -16.55 -22.20 -38.04
C ILE A 350 -16.36 -22.22 -36.51
N LYS A 351 -17.33 -21.68 -35.77
CA LYS A 351 -17.31 -21.68 -34.30
C LYS A 351 -17.26 -23.11 -33.74
N ASN A 352 -18.11 -24.01 -34.22
CA ASN A 352 -18.16 -25.39 -33.73
C ASN A 352 -16.89 -26.17 -34.09
N ASN A 353 -16.39 -26.00 -35.32
CA ASN A 353 -15.14 -26.61 -35.78
C ASN A 353 -13.97 -26.18 -34.91
N PHE A 354 -13.82 -24.87 -34.65
CA PHE A 354 -12.76 -24.36 -33.80
C PHE A 354 -12.85 -24.88 -32.36
N ILE A 355 -14.05 -24.96 -31.77
CA ILE A 355 -14.20 -25.49 -30.39
C ILE A 355 -13.75 -26.95 -30.31
N ASN A 356 -14.07 -27.75 -31.33
CA ASN A 356 -13.66 -29.16 -31.39
C ASN A 356 -12.15 -29.29 -31.60
N GLU A 357 -11.59 -28.54 -32.56
CA GLU A 357 -10.15 -28.49 -32.82
C GLU A 357 -9.36 -28.02 -31.59
N TYR A 358 -9.84 -26.97 -30.91
CA TYR A 358 -9.24 -26.45 -29.69
C TYR A 358 -9.18 -27.51 -28.59
N LYS A 359 -10.25 -28.29 -28.38
CA LYS A 359 -10.25 -29.39 -27.40
C LYS A 359 -9.29 -30.52 -27.79
N LEU A 360 -9.26 -30.91 -29.06
CA LEU A 360 -8.37 -31.96 -29.57
C LEU A 360 -6.90 -31.57 -29.39
N ASN A 361 -6.53 -30.36 -29.79
CA ASN A 361 -5.15 -29.86 -29.65
C ASN A 361 -4.71 -29.77 -28.19
N LEU A 362 -5.59 -29.40 -27.27
CA LEU A 362 -5.29 -29.43 -25.82
C LEU A 362 -5.01 -30.84 -25.30
N ILE A 363 -5.72 -31.85 -25.82
CA ILE A 363 -5.51 -33.26 -25.46
C ILE A 363 -4.18 -33.75 -26.04
N ASN A 364 -3.89 -33.39 -27.30
CA ASN A 364 -2.64 -33.75 -27.98
C ASN A 364 -1.41 -33.17 -27.26
N ASP A 365 -1.41 -31.86 -26.97
CA ASP A 365 -0.34 -31.19 -26.21
C ASP A 365 -0.10 -31.89 -24.85
N LYS A 366 -1.17 -32.29 -24.17
CA LYS A 366 -1.10 -32.99 -22.88
C LYS A 366 -0.50 -34.39 -23.01
N ASN A 367 -0.87 -35.13 -24.06
CA ASN A 367 -0.33 -36.46 -24.34
C ASN A 367 1.16 -36.39 -24.72
N GLU A 368 1.55 -35.43 -25.56
CA GLU A 368 2.95 -35.16 -25.93
C GLU A 368 3.80 -34.87 -24.68
N TYR A 369 3.29 -34.01 -23.79
CA TYR A 369 3.95 -33.71 -22.51
C TYR A 369 4.14 -34.96 -21.64
N LEU A 370 3.12 -35.83 -21.53
CA LEU A 370 3.21 -37.06 -20.73
C LEU A 370 4.24 -38.05 -21.31
N GLN A 371 4.29 -38.18 -22.64
CA GLN A 371 5.26 -39.03 -23.32
C GLN A 371 6.69 -38.57 -23.08
N ILE A 372 6.98 -37.27 -23.25
CA ILE A 372 8.33 -36.72 -23.05
C ILE A 372 8.75 -36.84 -21.59
N LYS A 373 7.85 -36.52 -20.66
CA LYS A 373 8.10 -36.65 -19.21
C LYS A 373 8.44 -38.08 -18.77
N SER A 374 7.91 -39.10 -19.45
CA SER A 374 8.24 -40.49 -19.16
C SER A 374 9.62 -40.92 -19.68
N LYS A 375 10.12 -40.26 -20.74
CA LYS A 375 11.37 -40.61 -21.42
C LYS A 375 12.58 -39.81 -20.94
N SER A 376 12.42 -38.55 -20.56
CA SER A 376 13.54 -37.67 -20.20
C SER A 376 13.69 -37.52 -18.67
N SER A 377 14.93 -37.57 -18.19
CA SER A 377 15.28 -37.26 -16.79
C SER A 377 15.54 -35.76 -16.56
N ASN A 378 15.53 -34.94 -17.62
CA ASN A 378 15.90 -33.53 -17.58
C ASN A 378 14.66 -32.63 -17.75
N ASP A 379 14.39 -31.76 -16.77
CA ASP A 379 13.18 -30.92 -16.74
C ASP A 379 13.12 -29.88 -17.88
N LEU A 380 14.27 -29.55 -18.51
CA LEU A 380 14.36 -28.58 -19.61
C LEU A 380 13.68 -29.09 -20.88
N ASP A 381 13.66 -30.40 -21.10
CA ASP A 381 13.08 -31.02 -22.29
C ASP A 381 11.55 -30.94 -22.31
N LEU A 382 10.93 -30.53 -21.18
CA LEU A 382 9.49 -30.29 -21.04
C LEU A 382 9.04 -28.92 -21.56
N TYR A 383 9.97 -28.11 -22.08
CA TYR A 383 9.75 -26.75 -22.53
C TYR A 383 10.23 -26.56 -23.96
N ILE A 384 9.45 -25.80 -24.73
CA ILE A 384 9.78 -25.40 -26.09
C ILE A 384 10.01 -23.90 -26.10
N TRP A 385 11.15 -23.47 -26.66
CA TRP A 385 11.41 -22.06 -26.90
C TRP A 385 10.50 -21.55 -28.02
N ASN A 386 9.63 -20.59 -27.71
CA ASN A 386 8.86 -19.90 -28.72
C ASN A 386 9.63 -18.64 -29.17
N GLN A 387 10.04 -18.62 -30.44
CA GLN A 387 10.79 -17.50 -31.02
C GLN A 387 9.97 -16.21 -31.09
N GLU A 388 8.67 -16.31 -31.37
CA GLU A 388 7.78 -15.16 -31.55
C GLU A 388 7.63 -14.36 -30.25
N TYR A 389 7.59 -15.05 -29.12
CA TYR A 389 7.37 -14.45 -27.80
C TYR A 389 8.64 -14.39 -26.93
N LYS A 390 9.75 -14.95 -27.41
CA LYS A 390 11.04 -15.08 -26.69
C LYS A 390 10.90 -15.68 -25.29
N ILE A 391 10.04 -16.71 -25.16
CA ILE A 391 9.71 -17.36 -23.88
C ILE A 391 9.69 -18.88 -24.06
N ASN A 392 10.16 -19.60 -23.03
CA ASN A 392 9.97 -21.04 -22.91
C ASN A 392 8.53 -21.39 -22.50
N ILE A 393 7.81 -22.09 -23.36
CA ILE A 393 6.43 -22.54 -23.13
C ILE A 393 6.45 -24.02 -22.74
N ARG A 394 5.65 -24.39 -21.73
CA ARG A 394 5.49 -25.80 -21.36
C ARG A 394 4.64 -26.52 -22.41
N ILE A 395 5.05 -27.72 -22.81
CA ILE A 395 4.48 -28.45 -23.96
C ILE A 395 2.96 -28.64 -23.84
N ASP A 396 2.45 -28.98 -22.66
CA ASP A 396 1.01 -29.16 -22.37
C ASP A 396 0.15 -27.87 -22.50
N LYS A 397 0.79 -26.71 -22.65
CA LYS A 397 0.12 -25.41 -22.77
C LYS A 397 0.41 -24.70 -24.09
N LYS A 398 1.12 -25.35 -25.01
CA LYS A 398 1.59 -24.76 -26.27
C LYS A 398 0.46 -24.09 -27.06
N TYR A 399 -0.60 -24.83 -27.37
CA TYR A 399 -1.71 -24.33 -28.18
C TYR A 399 -2.57 -23.29 -27.42
N SER A 400 -2.86 -23.54 -26.14
CA SER A 400 -3.63 -22.58 -25.32
C SER A 400 -2.94 -21.22 -25.22
N THR A 401 -1.61 -21.21 -25.10
CA THR A 401 -0.85 -19.98 -24.85
C THR A 401 -0.68 -19.18 -26.13
N MET A 402 -0.47 -19.87 -27.26
CA MET A 402 -0.44 -19.26 -28.59
C MET A 402 -1.71 -18.47 -28.86
N ILE A 403 -2.89 -19.09 -28.70
CA ILE A 403 -4.17 -18.40 -28.95
C ILE A 403 -4.37 -17.23 -27.97
N LYS A 404 -4.07 -17.42 -26.67
CA LYS A 404 -4.14 -16.35 -25.66
C LYS A 404 -3.28 -15.15 -26.02
N MET A 405 -2.04 -15.36 -26.44
CA MET A 405 -1.16 -14.25 -26.84
C MET A 405 -1.65 -13.56 -28.11
N GLN A 406 -2.04 -14.33 -29.13
CA GLN A 406 -2.59 -13.78 -30.38
C GLN A 406 -3.80 -12.88 -30.12
N THR A 407 -4.76 -13.32 -29.29
CA THR A 407 -5.92 -12.47 -28.96
C THR A 407 -5.56 -11.17 -28.25
N GLU A 408 -4.64 -11.20 -27.28
CA GLU A 408 -4.28 -10.00 -26.52
C GLU A 408 -3.51 -9.01 -27.40
N ILE A 409 -2.67 -9.49 -28.31
CA ILE A 409 -2.00 -8.64 -29.32
C ILE A 409 -3.04 -7.98 -30.23
N PHE A 410 -3.99 -8.76 -30.75
CA PHE A 410 -5.03 -8.23 -31.63
C PHE A 410 -5.96 -7.27 -30.90
N LYS A 411 -6.38 -7.61 -29.68
CA LYS A 411 -7.18 -6.76 -28.79
C LYS A 411 -6.47 -5.44 -28.51
N PHE A 412 -5.15 -5.47 -28.26
CA PHE A 412 -4.34 -4.27 -28.10
C PHE A 412 -4.33 -3.42 -29.37
N LYS A 413 -4.12 -4.02 -30.54
CA LYS A 413 -4.12 -3.33 -31.85
C LYS A 413 -5.46 -2.65 -32.15
N LEU A 414 -6.57 -3.33 -31.83
CA LEU A 414 -7.92 -2.80 -32.02
C LEU A 414 -8.22 -1.65 -31.02
N LEU A 415 -7.74 -1.77 -29.79
CA LEU A 415 -7.83 -0.70 -28.80
C LEU A 415 -6.97 0.52 -29.17
N SER A 416 -5.79 0.32 -29.76
CA SER A 416 -4.94 1.43 -30.22
C SER A 416 -5.52 2.11 -31.45
N SER A 417 -6.05 1.35 -32.43
CA SER A 417 -6.68 1.93 -33.61
C SER A 417 -7.90 2.78 -33.26
N ILE A 418 -8.73 2.33 -32.31
CA ILE A 418 -9.87 3.12 -31.82
C ILE A 418 -9.41 4.41 -31.14
N LYS A 419 -8.32 4.36 -30.36
CA LYS A 419 -7.76 5.57 -29.74
C LYS A 419 -7.19 6.53 -30.78
N GLU A 420 -6.50 6.01 -31.79
CA GLU A 420 -5.99 6.80 -32.91
C GLU A 420 -7.15 7.48 -33.68
N GLU A 421 -8.20 6.74 -34.03
CA GLU A 421 -9.41 7.29 -34.65
C GLU A 421 -10.06 8.37 -33.77
N GLN A 422 -10.15 8.14 -32.46
CA GLN A 422 -10.66 9.12 -31.51
C GLN A 422 -9.82 10.40 -31.51
N THR A 423 -8.48 10.30 -31.55
CA THR A 423 -7.59 11.46 -31.61
C THR A 423 -7.63 12.20 -32.94
N LEU A 424 -7.79 11.50 -34.06
CA LEU A 424 -7.96 12.11 -35.38
C LEU A 424 -9.27 12.90 -35.47
N LYS A 425 -10.40 12.28 -35.12
CA LYS A 425 -11.69 12.99 -35.08
C LYS A 425 -11.67 14.16 -34.11
N HIS A 426 -10.93 14.03 -33.01
CA HIS A 426 -10.75 15.14 -32.09
C HIS A 426 -10.01 16.32 -32.76
N LYS A 427 -8.93 16.05 -33.51
CA LYS A 427 -8.21 17.10 -34.25
C LYS A 427 -9.08 17.73 -35.35
N GLU A 428 -9.83 16.94 -36.11
CA GLU A 428 -10.77 17.44 -37.12
C GLU A 428 -11.83 18.34 -36.50
N PHE A 429 -12.39 17.93 -35.36
CA PHE A 429 -13.33 18.74 -34.58
C PHE A 429 -12.71 20.06 -34.14
N VAL A 430 -11.46 20.06 -33.63
CA VAL A 430 -10.75 21.29 -33.21
C VAL A 430 -10.49 22.22 -34.40
N ASN A 431 -10.09 21.69 -35.55
CA ASN A 431 -9.83 22.50 -36.75
C ASN A 431 -11.12 23.15 -37.32
N ASN A 432 -12.26 22.49 -37.14
CA ASN A 432 -13.56 22.99 -37.61
C ASN A 432 -14.25 23.95 -36.62
N LEU A 433 -13.68 24.19 -35.44
CA LEU A 433 -14.25 25.07 -34.42
C LEU A 433 -13.93 26.54 -34.70
N SER A 434 -14.94 27.32 -35.08
CA SER A 434 -14.86 28.79 -35.07
C SER A 434 -14.98 29.34 -33.64
N VAL A 435 -14.27 30.42 -33.31
CA VAL A 435 -14.29 31.05 -31.97
C VAL A 435 -15.72 31.40 -31.52
N GLU A 436 -16.58 31.84 -32.43
CA GLU A 436 -18.00 32.12 -32.15
C GLU A 436 -18.81 30.86 -31.84
N GLN A 437 -18.61 29.77 -32.58
CA GLN A 437 -19.28 28.49 -32.27
C GLN A 437 -18.81 27.91 -30.95
N VAL A 438 -17.52 28.07 -30.61
CA VAL A 438 -16.98 27.67 -29.30
C VAL A 438 -17.67 28.44 -28.19
N LEU A 439 -17.73 29.78 -28.28
CA LEU A 439 -18.36 30.62 -27.24
C LEU A 439 -19.87 30.40 -27.13
N LYS A 440 -20.56 30.15 -28.25
CA LYS A 440 -22.01 29.91 -28.27
C LYS A 440 -22.38 28.51 -27.75
N ASN A 441 -21.56 27.51 -28.06
CA ASN A 441 -21.74 26.14 -27.59
C ASN A 441 -21.05 25.88 -26.24
N GLU A 442 -20.31 26.85 -25.70
CA GLU A 442 -19.62 26.71 -24.42
C GLU A 442 -20.68 26.39 -23.36
N PRO A 443 -20.67 25.17 -22.82
CA PRO A 443 -21.59 24.83 -21.76
C PRO A 443 -21.27 25.78 -20.60
N LYS A 444 -22.27 26.57 -20.19
CA LYS A 444 -22.17 27.56 -19.10
C LYS A 444 -22.01 26.87 -17.75
N HIS A 445 -20.97 26.05 -17.59
CA HIS A 445 -20.62 25.31 -16.38
C HIS A 445 -20.40 26.24 -15.19
N PHE A 446 -19.99 27.48 -15.46
CA PHE A 446 -19.91 28.51 -14.43
C PHE A 446 -21.26 28.73 -13.74
N ILE A 447 -22.39 28.64 -14.45
CA ILE A 447 -23.74 28.75 -13.86
C ILE A 447 -24.01 27.56 -12.93
N LYS A 448 -23.72 26.34 -13.37
CA LYS A 448 -23.87 25.14 -12.53
C LYS A 448 -23.02 25.20 -11.27
N ARG A 449 -21.79 25.70 -11.38
CA ARG A 449 -20.88 25.91 -10.25
C ARG A 449 -21.37 27.02 -9.32
N ILE A 450 -21.88 28.12 -9.86
CA ILE A 450 -22.50 29.20 -9.07
C ILE A 450 -23.73 28.68 -8.31
N ILE A 451 -24.62 27.93 -8.97
CA ILE A 451 -25.79 27.31 -8.32
C ILE A 451 -25.34 26.37 -7.19
N LEU A 452 -24.32 25.53 -7.44
CA LEU A 452 -23.75 24.66 -6.41
C LEU A 452 -23.19 25.48 -5.24
N TYR A 453 -22.42 26.54 -5.50
CA TYR A 453 -21.86 27.38 -4.45
C TYR A 453 -22.92 28.14 -3.67
N LEU A 454 -23.97 28.64 -4.34
CA LEU A 454 -25.12 29.27 -3.69
C LEU A 454 -25.88 28.27 -2.82
N PHE A 455 -26.09 27.04 -3.30
CA PHE A 455 -26.70 25.97 -2.51
C PHE A 455 -25.85 25.63 -1.28
N LEU A 456 -24.54 25.44 -1.44
CA LEU A 456 -23.62 25.18 -0.33
C LEU A 456 -23.57 26.34 0.67
N LEU A 457 -23.61 27.58 0.18
CA LEU A 457 -23.66 28.78 1.02
C LEU A 457 -24.98 28.86 1.78
N SER A 458 -26.11 28.57 1.14
CA SER A 458 -27.43 28.52 1.79
C SER A 458 -27.46 27.45 2.88
N LEU A 459 -26.92 26.25 2.58
CA LEU A 459 -26.81 25.16 3.55
C LEU A 459 -25.88 25.56 4.70
N LEU A 460 -24.80 26.31 4.41
CA LEU A 460 -23.90 26.82 5.45
C LEU A 460 -24.64 27.80 6.36
N ILE A 461 -25.32 28.80 5.79
CA ILE A 461 -26.08 29.79 6.55
C ILE A 461 -27.11 29.08 7.43
N TYR A 462 -27.86 28.14 6.87
CA TYR A 462 -28.81 27.32 7.63
C TYR A 462 -28.11 26.52 8.74
N SER A 463 -26.99 25.86 8.46
CA SER A 463 -26.26 25.11 9.50
C SER A 463 -25.79 26.00 10.65
N LEU A 464 -25.42 27.26 10.39
CA LEU A 464 -25.04 28.22 11.45
C LEU A 464 -26.22 28.62 12.34
N THR A 465 -27.45 28.62 11.82
CA THR A 465 -28.65 28.91 12.63
C THR A 465 -28.96 27.83 13.66
N LEU A 466 -28.54 26.58 13.40
CA LEU A 466 -28.74 25.44 14.31
C LEU A 466 -27.63 25.32 15.36
N VAL A 467 -26.53 26.01 15.17
CA VAL A 467 -25.40 26.02 16.12
C VAL A 467 -25.77 26.92 17.31
N LYS A 468 -25.67 26.38 18.52
CA LYS A 468 -25.89 27.14 19.76
C LYS A 468 -24.62 27.90 20.11
N TRP A 469 -24.65 29.22 19.93
CA TRP A 469 -23.53 30.13 20.17
C TRP A 469 -23.53 30.62 21.61
N GLU A 470 -23.25 29.74 22.56
CA GLU A 470 -23.16 30.09 23.98
C GLU A 470 -21.69 30.15 24.41
N LEU A 471 -21.31 31.26 25.06
CA LEU A 471 -20.01 31.40 25.71
C LEU A 471 -20.14 31.01 27.19
N ALA A 472 -19.15 30.30 27.73
CA ALA A 472 -19.15 30.01 29.15
C ALA A 472 -18.96 31.30 29.98
N ASN A 473 -19.46 31.29 31.22
CA ASN A 473 -19.40 32.44 32.13
C ASN A 473 -17.95 32.95 32.32
N LYS A 474 -17.77 34.26 32.52
CA LYS A 474 -16.43 34.89 32.67
C LYS A 474 -15.56 34.20 33.74
N GLU A 475 -16.16 33.73 34.83
CA GLU A 475 -15.46 32.99 35.88
C GLU A 475 -14.94 31.63 35.41
N THR A 476 -15.77 30.87 34.68
CA THR A 476 -15.37 29.58 34.09
C THR A 476 -14.23 29.76 33.09
N VAL A 477 -14.27 30.80 32.25
CA VAL A 477 -13.19 31.14 31.31
C VAL A 477 -11.88 31.47 32.03
N LYS A 478 -11.94 32.22 33.15
CA LYS A 478 -10.76 32.55 33.95
C LYS A 478 -10.16 31.30 34.61
N LEU A 479 -11.01 30.44 35.16
CA LEU A 479 -10.64 29.17 35.76
C LEU A 479 -9.98 28.24 34.72
N LEU A 480 -10.51 28.20 33.49
CA LEU A 480 -9.93 27.42 32.40
C LEU A 480 -8.61 27.94 31.88
N ASN A 481 -8.42 29.26 31.79
CA ASN A 481 -7.11 29.82 31.45
C ASN A 481 -6.05 29.35 32.45
N SER A 482 -6.42 29.22 33.73
CA SER A 482 -5.54 28.63 34.75
C SER A 482 -5.28 27.13 34.51
N HIS A 483 -6.29 26.37 34.08
CA HIS A 483 -6.17 24.95 33.74
C HIS A 483 -5.24 24.73 32.53
N ILE A 484 -5.34 25.55 31.49
CA ILE A 484 -4.46 25.47 30.31
C ILE A 484 -3.01 25.78 30.68
N LEU A 485 -2.79 26.79 31.54
CA LEU A 485 -1.46 27.06 32.09
C LEU A 485 -0.92 25.85 32.87
N GLN A 486 -1.78 25.12 33.58
CA GLN A 486 -1.39 23.87 34.23
C GLN A 486 -1.08 22.75 33.24
N MET A 487 -1.84 22.62 32.13
CA MET A 487 -1.54 21.67 31.06
C MET A 487 -0.16 21.93 30.42
N ILE A 488 0.22 23.20 30.28
CA ILE A 488 1.55 23.57 29.76
C ILE A 488 2.65 23.28 30.78
N LYS A 489 2.37 23.33 32.09
CA LYS A 489 3.28 22.93 33.17
C LYS A 489 3.33 21.40 33.31
N ILE A 490 4.00 20.78 32.34
CA ILE A 490 4.12 19.32 32.21
C ILE A 490 4.78 18.67 33.43
N SER A 491 4.13 17.65 33.98
CA SER A 491 4.70 16.78 35.02
C SER A 491 5.64 15.75 34.41
N TRP A 492 6.95 16.02 34.41
CA TRP A 492 7.97 15.09 33.90
C TRP A 492 8.03 13.77 34.67
N SER A 493 7.61 13.73 35.93
CA SER A 493 7.52 12.49 36.73
C SER A 493 6.54 11.48 36.13
N SER A 494 5.38 11.95 35.67
CA SER A 494 4.32 11.12 35.04
C SER A 494 4.79 10.38 33.77
N PHE A 495 5.87 10.85 33.13
CA PHE A 495 6.41 10.14 31.97
C PHE A 495 6.99 8.77 32.29
N PHE A 496 7.63 8.62 33.46
CA PHE A 496 8.45 7.44 33.76
C PHE A 496 7.97 6.62 34.96
N THR A 497 7.28 7.22 35.93
CA THR A 497 6.89 6.53 37.17
C THR A 497 5.39 6.23 37.22
N SER A 498 5.05 5.03 37.68
CA SER A 498 3.67 4.59 37.98
C SER A 498 3.45 4.53 39.50
N VAL A 499 2.19 4.51 39.95
CA VAL A 499 1.79 4.44 41.38
C VAL A 499 2.49 3.32 42.16
N ASN A 500 2.87 2.22 41.49
CA ASN A 500 3.57 1.09 42.12
C ASN A 500 5.02 1.39 42.56
N SER A 501 5.51 2.63 42.42
CA SER A 501 6.85 3.06 42.83
C SER A 501 6.89 3.96 44.07
N GLY A 502 5.83 3.99 44.88
CA GLY A 502 5.87 4.58 46.24
C GLY A 502 6.05 6.10 46.31
N GLY A 503 5.68 6.85 45.26
CA GLY A 503 5.70 8.32 45.24
C GLY A 503 4.30 8.92 45.06
N ASN A 504 4.12 10.17 45.47
CA ASN A 504 2.91 11.02 45.32
C ASN A 504 2.53 11.29 43.84
N ASN A 505 2.33 10.25 43.04
CA ASN A 505 1.89 10.36 41.66
C ASN A 505 0.49 9.77 41.54
N ASN A 506 -0.49 10.61 41.15
CA ASN A 506 -1.89 10.24 41.01
C ASN A 506 -2.18 9.48 39.68
N ALA A 507 -1.16 9.19 38.86
CA ALA A 507 -1.30 8.58 37.54
C ALA A 507 -1.14 7.05 37.60
N PRO A 508 -2.17 6.25 37.24
CA PRO A 508 -2.11 4.78 37.32
C PRO A 508 -1.05 4.14 36.42
N TYR A 509 -0.70 4.77 35.30
CA TYR A 509 0.29 4.28 34.34
C TYR A 509 1.27 5.38 33.96
N SER A 510 2.49 5.00 33.57
CA SER A 510 3.44 5.94 32.99
C SER A 510 3.06 6.28 31.54
N VAL A 511 3.28 7.53 31.12
CA VAL A 511 2.97 7.96 29.74
C VAL A 511 3.71 7.11 28.71
N VAL A 512 4.95 6.70 29.01
CA VAL A 512 5.74 5.82 28.12
C VAL A 512 5.08 4.46 27.92
N TYR A 513 4.50 3.88 28.98
CA TYR A 513 3.76 2.62 28.87
C TYR A 513 2.51 2.79 27.98
N LEU A 514 1.73 3.85 28.19
CA LEU A 514 0.53 4.13 27.38
C LEU A 514 0.85 4.37 25.90
N LEU A 515 1.95 5.06 25.62
CA LEU A 515 2.45 5.26 24.26
C LEU A 515 2.88 3.95 23.60
N TYR A 516 3.54 3.07 24.36
CA TYR A 516 3.93 1.73 23.91
C TYR A 516 2.72 0.84 23.64
N GLU A 517 1.75 0.81 24.56
CA GLU A 517 0.50 0.06 24.42
C GLU A 517 -0.27 0.52 23.17
N THR A 518 -0.44 1.82 23.00
CA THR A 518 -1.08 2.42 21.81
C THR A 518 -0.36 2.04 20.51
N LEU A 519 0.98 2.05 20.54
CA LEU A 519 1.80 1.64 19.40
C LEU A 519 1.61 0.16 19.09
N SER A 520 1.59 -0.70 20.11
CA SER A 520 1.36 -2.14 19.98
C SER A 520 -0.01 -2.45 19.39
N ILE A 521 -1.08 -1.82 19.89
CA ILE A 521 -2.44 -1.97 19.34
C ILE A 521 -2.44 -1.60 17.85
N ALA A 522 -1.87 -0.44 17.50
CA ALA A 522 -1.82 0.04 16.12
C ALA A 522 -1.03 -0.88 15.21
N VAL A 523 0.13 -1.39 15.66
CA VAL A 523 0.95 -2.33 14.88
C VAL A 523 0.16 -3.61 14.62
N VAL A 524 -0.33 -4.28 15.67
CA VAL A 524 -1.01 -5.57 15.54
C VAL A 524 -2.23 -5.47 14.63
N ALA A 525 -3.08 -4.46 14.86
CA ALA A 525 -4.27 -4.27 14.05
C ALA A 525 -3.95 -3.98 12.58
N THR A 526 -2.92 -3.16 12.32
CA THR A 526 -2.52 -2.83 10.95
C THR A 526 -2.01 -4.07 10.21
N PHE A 527 -1.18 -4.91 10.84
CA PHE A 527 -0.61 -6.07 10.15
C PHE A 527 -1.64 -7.18 9.92
N ILE A 528 -2.45 -7.51 10.92
CA ILE A 528 -3.51 -8.52 10.77
C ILE A 528 -4.54 -8.04 9.73
N GLY A 529 -5.02 -6.80 9.89
CA GLY A 529 -5.94 -6.20 8.93
C GLY A 529 -5.34 -6.11 7.52
N ALA A 530 -4.05 -5.81 7.38
CA ALA A 530 -3.40 -5.72 6.08
C ALA A 530 -3.29 -7.07 5.36
N ILE A 531 -3.02 -8.15 6.07
CA ILE A 531 -2.96 -9.50 5.49
C ILE A 531 -4.34 -9.88 4.94
N ILE A 532 -5.39 -9.69 5.76
CA ILE A 532 -6.77 -10.00 5.36
C ILE A 532 -7.20 -9.10 4.19
N ALA A 533 -6.92 -7.79 4.27
CA ALA A 533 -7.24 -6.83 3.22
C ALA A 533 -6.50 -7.08 1.90
N TYR A 534 -5.28 -7.62 1.93
CA TYR A 534 -4.55 -7.99 0.71
C TYR A 534 -5.23 -9.16 0.00
N VAL A 535 -5.69 -10.16 0.76
CA VAL A 535 -6.46 -11.30 0.24
C VAL A 535 -7.82 -10.85 -0.29
N LEU A 536 -8.58 -10.06 0.48
CA LEU A 536 -9.89 -9.53 0.06
C LEU A 536 -9.78 -8.55 -1.12
N GLY A 537 -8.71 -7.75 -1.17
CA GLY A 537 -8.39 -6.89 -2.31
C GLY A 537 -8.18 -7.70 -3.59
N MET A 538 -7.47 -8.83 -3.48
CA MET A 538 -7.25 -9.72 -4.61
C MET A 538 -8.55 -10.39 -5.05
N LEU A 539 -9.40 -10.78 -4.08
CA LEU A 539 -10.69 -11.40 -4.34
C LEU A 539 -11.72 -10.45 -4.93
N SER A 540 -11.58 -9.14 -4.71
CA SER A 540 -12.49 -8.10 -5.22
C SER A 540 -12.07 -7.51 -6.57
N SER A 541 -10.92 -7.92 -7.13
CA SER A 541 -10.45 -7.48 -8.45
C SER A 541 -11.02 -8.33 -9.59
N GLU A 542 -11.74 -7.69 -10.52
CA GLU A 542 -12.29 -8.35 -11.73
C GLU A 542 -11.17 -8.79 -12.71
N LYS A 543 -9.93 -8.30 -12.53
CA LYS A 543 -8.77 -8.72 -13.33
C LYS A 543 -8.14 -10.03 -12.87
N ILE A 544 -8.30 -10.39 -11.60
CA ILE A 544 -7.68 -11.59 -11.02
C ILE A 544 -8.68 -12.73 -10.91
N VAL A 545 -9.90 -12.44 -10.46
CA VAL A 545 -10.96 -13.43 -10.24
C VAL A 545 -12.14 -13.20 -11.18
N ASN A 546 -13.05 -14.18 -11.21
CA ASN A 546 -14.29 -14.05 -11.98
C ASN A 546 -15.13 -12.85 -11.52
N LYS A 547 -15.75 -12.16 -12.46
CA LYS A 547 -16.58 -10.96 -12.27
C LYS A 547 -17.63 -11.09 -11.16
N TYR A 548 -18.29 -12.24 -11.05
CA TYR A 548 -19.29 -12.46 -10.00
C TYR A 548 -18.69 -12.54 -8.60
N VAL A 549 -17.58 -13.26 -8.46
CA VAL A 549 -16.83 -13.38 -7.20
C VAL A 549 -16.29 -12.01 -6.78
N ALA A 550 -15.69 -11.29 -7.74
CA ALA A 550 -15.18 -9.94 -7.50
C ALA A 550 -16.25 -8.97 -7.01
N ARG A 551 -17.44 -8.99 -7.62
CA ARG A 551 -18.57 -8.14 -7.23
C ARG A 551 -19.15 -8.52 -5.87
N PHE A 552 -19.22 -9.81 -5.55
CA PHE A 552 -19.67 -10.28 -4.24
C PHE A 552 -18.76 -9.77 -3.13
N PHE A 553 -17.44 -9.98 -3.26
CA PHE A 553 -16.47 -9.47 -2.27
C PHE A 553 -16.42 -7.94 -2.24
N LEU A 554 -16.66 -7.27 -3.36
CA LEU A 554 -16.79 -5.82 -3.38
C LEU A 554 -17.98 -5.34 -2.53
N LEU A 555 -19.14 -5.98 -2.63
CA LEU A 555 -20.31 -5.61 -1.83
C LEU A 555 -20.02 -5.77 -0.34
N ILE A 556 -19.44 -6.91 0.06
CA ILE A 556 -19.06 -7.18 1.46
C ILE A 556 -18.07 -6.14 1.98
N THR A 557 -17.01 -5.87 1.23
CA THR A 557 -15.92 -4.98 1.66
C THR A 557 -16.34 -3.52 1.68
N SER A 558 -17.26 -3.11 0.79
CA SER A 558 -17.92 -1.81 0.84
C SER A 558 -18.77 -1.66 2.11
N ALA A 559 -19.56 -2.68 2.47
CA ALA A 559 -20.36 -2.65 3.70
C ALA A 559 -19.49 -2.53 4.96
N LEU A 560 -18.40 -3.30 5.05
CA LEU A 560 -17.44 -3.22 6.15
C LEU A 560 -16.81 -1.83 6.32
N ARG A 561 -16.59 -1.11 5.20
CA ARG A 561 -16.02 0.25 5.19
C ARG A 561 -17.01 1.33 5.62
N SER A 562 -18.31 1.10 5.40
CA SER A 562 -19.35 2.09 5.74
C SER A 562 -19.47 2.28 7.26
N VAL A 563 -19.23 1.23 8.04
CA VAL A 563 -19.25 1.27 9.50
C VAL A 563 -17.98 1.97 10.02
N PRO A 564 -18.09 3.07 10.79
CA PRO A 564 -16.97 3.69 11.47
C PRO A 564 -16.28 2.74 12.46
N THR A 565 -14.96 2.82 12.57
CA THR A 565 -14.15 2.00 13.50
C THR A 565 -14.60 2.10 14.96
N TYR A 566 -15.11 3.28 15.35
CA TYR A 566 -15.69 3.51 16.67
C TYR A 566 -16.87 2.60 16.99
N ILE A 567 -17.74 2.35 16.00
CA ILE A 567 -18.89 1.46 16.20
C ILE A 567 -18.41 0.02 16.40
N TYR A 568 -17.38 -0.40 15.66
CA TYR A 568 -16.76 -1.70 15.92
C TYR A 568 -16.18 -1.79 17.34
N ALA A 569 -15.57 -0.72 17.85
CA ALA A 569 -15.07 -0.68 19.23
C ALA A 569 -16.21 -0.85 20.25
N LEU A 570 -17.34 -0.18 20.08
CA LEU A 570 -18.51 -0.35 20.95
C LEU A 570 -19.05 -1.78 20.90
N ILE A 571 -19.19 -2.37 19.71
CA ILE A 571 -19.65 -3.75 19.54
C ILE A 571 -18.71 -4.73 20.25
N PHE A 572 -17.39 -4.60 20.05
CA PHE A 572 -16.42 -5.51 20.66
C PHE A 572 -16.24 -5.26 22.17
N LEU A 573 -16.45 -4.04 22.66
CA LEU A 573 -16.35 -3.72 24.09
C LEU A 573 -17.36 -4.50 24.91
N VAL A 574 -18.54 -4.73 24.36
CA VAL A 574 -19.59 -5.47 25.05
C VAL A 574 -19.30 -6.96 25.17
N VAL A 575 -18.49 -7.48 24.26
CA VAL A 575 -18.16 -8.92 24.17
C VAL A 575 -16.89 -9.24 24.96
N VAL A 576 -15.90 -8.36 24.86
CA VAL A 576 -14.56 -8.56 25.44
C VAL A 576 -14.36 -7.77 26.74
N GLY A 577 -15.14 -6.73 26.94
CA GLY A 577 -14.92 -5.70 27.95
C GLY A 577 -14.04 -4.55 27.46
N MET A 578 -13.83 -3.59 28.36
CA MET A 578 -12.86 -2.52 28.15
C MET A 578 -11.43 -3.07 28.06
N GLY A 579 -10.62 -2.48 27.19
CA GLY A 579 -9.20 -2.76 27.13
C GLY A 579 -8.57 -2.72 25.73
N PRO A 580 -7.25 -3.00 25.65
CA PRO A 580 -6.47 -2.93 24.42
C PRO A 580 -6.91 -3.92 23.34
N PHE A 581 -7.36 -5.11 23.75
CA PHE A 581 -7.75 -6.18 22.83
C PHE A 581 -8.98 -5.77 21.99
N THR A 582 -9.95 -5.10 22.61
CA THR A 582 -11.10 -4.48 21.94
C THR A 582 -10.66 -3.46 20.88
N GLY A 583 -9.67 -2.62 21.20
CA GLY A 583 -9.08 -1.68 20.25
C GLY A 583 -8.43 -2.36 19.04
N VAL A 584 -7.73 -3.49 19.26
CA VAL A 584 -7.13 -4.27 18.18
C VAL A 584 -8.22 -4.81 17.24
N LEU A 585 -9.27 -5.44 17.76
CA LEU A 585 -10.37 -6.00 16.96
C LEU A 585 -11.09 -4.93 16.13
N ALA A 586 -11.41 -3.80 16.76
CA ALA A 586 -12.05 -2.67 16.08
C ALA A 586 -11.21 -2.14 14.91
N LEU A 587 -9.91 -1.91 15.15
CA LEU A 587 -9.00 -1.40 14.13
C LEU A 587 -8.71 -2.40 13.01
N ILE A 588 -8.76 -3.70 13.27
CA ILE A 588 -8.67 -4.73 12.23
C ILE A 588 -9.82 -4.53 11.24
N MET A 589 -11.06 -4.37 11.73
CA MET A 589 -12.24 -4.17 10.88
C MET A 589 -12.13 -2.88 10.03
N GLY A 590 -11.76 -1.76 10.66
CA GLY A 590 -11.53 -0.50 9.94
C GLY A 590 -10.41 -0.59 8.90
N THR A 591 -9.32 -1.30 9.24
CA THR A 591 -8.18 -1.53 8.33
C THR A 591 -8.56 -2.38 7.14
N ILE A 592 -9.37 -3.42 7.36
CA ILE A 592 -9.88 -4.29 6.29
C ILE A 592 -10.69 -3.47 5.28
N GLY A 593 -11.63 -2.64 5.74
CA GLY A 593 -12.49 -1.85 4.84
C GLY A 593 -11.70 -0.91 3.93
N MET A 594 -10.77 -0.13 4.49
CA MET A 594 -9.98 0.85 3.73
C MET A 594 -8.92 0.19 2.84
N LEU A 595 -8.09 -0.70 3.40
CA LEU A 595 -6.94 -1.23 2.67
C LEU A 595 -7.36 -2.21 1.56
N THR A 596 -8.53 -2.85 1.68
CA THR A 596 -9.08 -3.70 0.62
C THR A 596 -9.33 -2.91 -0.66
N LYS A 597 -9.91 -1.70 -0.55
CA LYS A 597 -10.13 -0.81 -1.71
C LYS A 597 -8.80 -0.45 -2.38
N TYR A 598 -7.82 -0.01 -1.61
CA TYR A 598 -6.50 0.36 -2.15
C TYR A 598 -5.78 -0.82 -2.79
N ASN A 599 -5.80 -1.99 -2.14
CA ASN A 599 -5.19 -3.18 -2.72
C ASN A 599 -5.90 -3.61 -4.01
N ARG A 600 -7.24 -3.54 -4.06
CA ARG A 600 -8.00 -3.81 -5.28
C ARG A 600 -7.58 -2.90 -6.43
N GLU A 601 -7.45 -1.59 -6.20
CA GLU A 601 -6.97 -0.64 -7.21
C GLU A 601 -5.57 -1.04 -7.72
N LEU A 602 -4.66 -1.43 -6.81
CA LEU A 602 -3.35 -1.95 -7.19
C LEU A 602 -3.42 -3.22 -8.04
N PHE A 603 -4.34 -4.15 -7.74
CA PHE A 603 -4.54 -5.38 -8.51
C PHE A 603 -5.14 -5.10 -9.89
N ASP A 604 -6.05 -4.14 -9.96
CA ASP A 604 -6.65 -3.67 -11.20
C ASP A 604 -5.63 -2.93 -12.09
N ASP A 605 -4.47 -2.51 -11.58
CA ASP A 605 -3.41 -1.86 -12.36
C ASP A 605 -2.30 -2.81 -12.87
N ILE A 606 -2.36 -4.10 -12.54
CA ILE A 606 -1.31 -5.07 -12.90
C ILE A 606 -1.22 -5.32 -14.41
N ASN A 607 0.02 -5.51 -14.90
CA ASN A 607 0.28 -5.97 -16.26
C ASN A 607 -0.02 -7.47 -16.40
N GLN A 608 -1.18 -7.77 -17.00
CA GLN A 608 -1.66 -9.14 -17.23
C GLN A 608 -0.77 -9.95 -18.18
N LYS A 609 -0.03 -9.30 -19.09
CA LYS A 609 0.89 -10.00 -20.01
C LYS A 609 1.92 -10.82 -19.25
N ILE A 610 2.49 -10.27 -18.18
CA ILE A 610 3.48 -10.94 -17.33
C ILE A 610 2.87 -12.21 -16.68
N ILE A 611 1.61 -12.15 -16.26
CA ILE A 611 0.91 -13.28 -15.63
C ILE A 611 0.65 -14.39 -16.66
N PHE A 612 0.22 -14.04 -17.88
CA PHE A 612 0.00 -15.01 -18.95
C PHE A 612 1.30 -15.67 -19.42
N GLN A 613 2.40 -14.92 -19.46
CA GLN A 613 3.72 -15.47 -19.76
C GLN A 613 4.16 -16.50 -18.70
N MET A 614 3.96 -16.22 -17.42
CA MET A 614 4.22 -17.19 -16.35
C MET A 614 3.28 -18.40 -16.43
N GLU A 615 2.02 -18.20 -16.81
CA GLU A 615 1.12 -19.32 -17.06
C GLU A 615 1.64 -20.23 -18.19
N ALA A 616 2.21 -19.62 -19.25
CA ALA A 616 2.76 -20.31 -20.40
C ALA A 616 4.00 -21.15 -20.04
N THR A 617 4.81 -20.69 -19.10
CA THR A 617 5.91 -21.49 -18.52
C THR A 617 5.41 -22.56 -17.54
N GLY A 618 4.10 -22.81 -17.47
CA GLY A 618 3.53 -23.88 -16.66
C GLY A 618 3.42 -23.55 -15.16
N LEU A 619 3.68 -22.32 -14.71
CA LEU A 619 3.46 -21.97 -13.31
C LEU A 619 1.97 -22.13 -12.92
N GLY A 620 1.73 -22.82 -11.81
CA GLY A 620 0.41 -22.93 -11.19
C GLY A 620 -0.08 -21.60 -10.61
N LEU A 621 -1.35 -21.54 -10.19
CA LEU A 621 -2.00 -20.34 -9.66
C LEU A 621 -1.23 -19.69 -8.50
N LEU A 622 -0.82 -20.48 -7.50
CA LEU A 622 -0.01 -19.98 -6.38
C LEU A 622 1.37 -19.44 -6.81
N GLY A 623 1.97 -20.07 -7.82
CA GLY A 623 3.21 -19.59 -8.43
C GLY A 623 3.01 -18.23 -9.10
N ARG A 624 1.93 -18.07 -9.88
CA ARG A 624 1.59 -16.81 -10.56
C ARG A 624 1.29 -15.68 -9.56
N ILE A 625 0.56 -15.98 -8.48
CA ILE A 625 0.30 -15.02 -7.40
C ILE A 625 1.63 -14.56 -6.80
N ARG A 626 2.51 -15.50 -6.43
CA ARG A 626 3.78 -15.19 -5.78
C ARG A 626 4.77 -14.44 -6.65
N TYR A 627 4.97 -14.90 -7.89
CA TYR A 627 6.03 -14.42 -8.76
C TYR A 627 5.58 -13.34 -9.75
N GLY A 628 4.27 -13.26 -10.04
CA GLY A 628 3.68 -12.28 -10.95
C GLY A 628 2.95 -11.16 -10.21
N ILE A 629 1.90 -11.49 -9.45
CA ILE A 629 1.00 -10.50 -8.82
C ILE A 629 1.67 -9.79 -7.64
N ILE A 630 2.15 -10.55 -6.64
CA ILE A 630 2.79 -10.01 -5.44
C ILE A 630 4.05 -9.21 -5.82
N ALA A 631 4.81 -9.70 -6.81
CA ALA A 631 6.02 -9.03 -7.26
C ALA A 631 5.75 -7.63 -7.86
N GLN A 632 4.60 -7.44 -8.52
CA GLN A 632 4.21 -6.16 -9.11
C GLN A 632 3.57 -5.21 -8.08
N THR A 633 2.87 -5.75 -7.09
CA THR A 633 2.08 -4.95 -6.13
C THR A 633 2.76 -4.68 -4.79
N SER A 634 3.78 -5.45 -4.40
CA SER A 634 4.35 -5.40 -3.04
C SER A 634 4.84 -4.01 -2.63
N THR A 635 5.40 -3.23 -3.57
CA THR A 635 5.95 -1.91 -3.27
C THR A 635 4.85 -0.93 -2.85
N ALA A 636 3.80 -0.85 -3.66
CA ALA A 636 2.67 0.01 -3.36
C ALA A 636 1.87 -0.51 -2.15
N ALA A 637 1.68 -1.83 -2.03
CA ALA A 637 0.99 -2.43 -0.90
C ALA A 637 1.68 -2.09 0.44
N VAL A 638 3.00 -2.19 0.54
CA VAL A 638 3.74 -1.81 1.77
C VAL A 638 3.63 -0.31 2.04
N SER A 639 3.65 0.53 1.01
CA SER A 639 3.44 1.98 1.18
C SER A 639 2.05 2.26 1.79
N ASN A 640 1.02 1.58 1.29
CA ASN A 640 -0.35 1.68 1.81
C ASN A 640 -0.46 1.18 3.26
N VAL A 641 0.23 0.10 3.61
CA VAL A 641 0.31 -0.42 4.99
C VAL A 641 0.97 0.60 5.93
N LEU A 642 2.07 1.22 5.52
CA LEU A 642 2.74 2.25 6.33
C LEU A 642 1.89 3.52 6.51
N TYR A 643 1.11 3.88 5.49
CA TYR A 643 0.13 4.94 5.59
C TYR A 643 -1.00 4.59 6.55
N ARG A 644 -1.55 3.37 6.45
CA ARG A 644 -2.60 2.91 7.35
C ARG A 644 -2.11 2.76 8.79
N PHE A 645 -0.86 2.36 9.00
CA PHE A 645 -0.25 2.31 10.34
C PHE A 645 -0.26 3.68 11.04
N GLU A 646 0.14 4.74 10.33
CA GLU A 646 0.12 6.11 10.85
C GLU A 646 -1.30 6.55 11.24
N ILE A 647 -2.30 6.20 10.42
CA ILE A 647 -3.71 6.50 10.70
C ILE A 647 -4.21 5.69 11.90
N ASN A 648 -3.96 4.38 11.91
CA ASN A 648 -4.40 3.49 12.99
C ASN A 648 -3.84 3.94 14.34
N TYR A 649 -2.59 4.39 14.41
CA TYR A 649 -2.02 4.91 15.66
C TYR A 649 -2.83 6.10 16.23
N LYS A 650 -3.27 7.03 15.38
CA LYS A 650 -4.14 8.13 15.80
C LYS A 650 -5.55 7.67 16.16
N GLU A 651 -6.04 6.67 15.43
CA GLU A 651 -7.37 6.09 15.63
C GLU A 651 -7.45 5.33 16.95
N VAL A 652 -6.41 4.63 17.41
CA VAL A 652 -6.36 4.01 18.76
C VAL A 652 -6.67 5.04 19.86
N ILE A 653 -6.06 6.22 19.77
CA ILE A 653 -6.24 7.26 20.79
C ILE A 653 -7.69 7.75 20.82
N MET A 654 -8.31 7.88 19.65
CA MET A 654 -9.73 8.22 19.52
C MET A 654 -10.65 7.13 20.10
N LEU A 655 -10.36 5.86 19.80
CA LEU A 655 -11.13 4.72 20.29
C LEU A 655 -10.98 4.51 21.81
N GLY A 656 -9.87 4.94 22.38
CA GLY A 656 -9.68 4.89 23.83
C GLY A 656 -10.72 5.71 24.59
N ALA A 657 -11.29 6.77 23.99
CA ALA A 657 -12.34 7.57 24.62
C ALA A 657 -13.58 6.74 25.00
N VAL A 658 -13.84 5.64 24.31
CA VAL A 658 -14.91 4.66 24.63
C VAL A 658 -14.42 3.42 25.37
N GLY A 659 -13.19 3.41 25.87
CA GLY A 659 -12.65 2.28 26.64
C GLY A 659 -12.04 1.16 25.79
N ALA A 660 -11.88 1.35 24.48
CA ALA A 660 -11.16 0.42 23.60
C ALA A 660 -9.62 0.64 23.61
N GLY A 661 -9.10 1.19 24.71
CA GLY A 661 -7.67 1.45 24.95
C GLY A 661 -7.47 2.47 26.08
N ASN A 662 -6.42 2.29 26.88
CA ASN A 662 -6.22 3.09 28.09
C ASN A 662 -5.88 4.55 27.79
N MET A 663 -5.22 4.84 26.66
CA MET A 663 -4.71 6.18 26.39
C MET A 663 -5.82 7.23 26.18
N GLY A 664 -6.84 6.91 25.37
CA GLY A 664 -7.98 7.81 25.18
C GLY A 664 -8.90 7.88 26.41
N PHE A 665 -9.01 6.78 27.15
CA PHE A 665 -9.80 6.73 28.39
C PHE A 665 -9.20 7.66 29.43
N LEU A 666 -7.88 7.56 29.68
CA LEU A 666 -7.17 8.42 30.61
C LEU A 666 -7.14 9.89 30.17
N LEU A 667 -7.16 10.19 28.88
CA LEU A 667 -7.35 11.58 28.41
C LEU A 667 -8.67 12.16 28.92
N ASN A 668 -9.76 11.39 28.85
CA ASN A 668 -11.06 11.83 29.32
C ASN A 668 -11.11 11.89 30.85
N THR A 669 -10.58 10.88 31.54
CA THR A 669 -10.52 10.80 33.00
C THR A 669 -9.67 11.92 33.60
N TYR A 670 -8.44 12.15 33.13
CA TYR A 670 -7.59 13.23 33.64
C TYR A 670 -8.19 14.62 33.41
N PHE A 671 -8.93 14.80 32.32
CA PHE A 671 -9.63 16.05 32.08
C PHE A 671 -10.82 16.22 33.04
N THR A 672 -11.63 15.18 33.22
CA THR A 672 -12.82 15.18 34.09
C THR A 672 -12.44 15.34 35.56
N ASP A 673 -11.39 14.65 35.99
CA ASP A 673 -10.87 14.65 37.36
C ASP A 673 -9.95 15.85 37.65
N GLN A 674 -9.79 16.78 36.70
CA GLN A 674 -8.99 18.00 36.82
C GLN A 674 -7.47 17.79 37.03
N TYR A 675 -6.93 16.64 36.61
CA TYR A 675 -5.50 16.33 36.57
C TYR A 675 -4.83 16.92 35.31
N PHE A 676 -4.81 18.25 35.22
CA PHE A 676 -4.39 18.96 34.01
C PHE A 676 -2.90 18.82 33.68
N ARG A 677 -2.03 18.64 34.68
CA ARG A 677 -0.58 18.47 34.45
C ARG A 677 -0.28 17.12 33.81
N GLU A 678 -0.94 16.08 34.29
CA GLU A 678 -0.89 14.71 33.79
C GLU A 678 -1.51 14.64 32.38
N PHE A 679 -2.65 15.30 32.17
CA PHE A 679 -3.25 15.48 30.85
C PHE A 679 -2.28 16.12 29.86
N GLY A 680 -1.60 17.21 30.27
CA GLY A 680 -0.60 17.91 29.45
C GLY A 680 0.61 17.04 29.11
N ALA A 681 1.10 16.25 30.08
CA ALA A 681 2.18 15.28 29.86
C ALA A 681 1.79 14.21 28.83
N LEU A 682 0.59 13.66 28.95
CA LEU A 682 0.08 12.65 28.04
C LEU A 682 -0.12 13.22 26.61
N LEU A 683 -0.68 14.43 26.50
CA LEU A 683 -0.86 15.14 25.22
C LEU A 683 0.50 15.42 24.54
N LEU A 684 1.51 15.89 25.28
CA LEU A 684 2.85 16.08 24.73
C LEU A 684 3.46 14.76 24.25
N GLY A 685 3.28 13.68 25.02
CA GLY A 685 3.71 12.33 24.63
C GLY A 685 3.13 11.91 23.29
N ILE A 686 1.81 12.11 23.09
CA ILE A 686 1.12 11.84 21.82
C ILE A 686 1.74 12.66 20.69
N ILE A 687 1.93 13.97 20.87
CA ILE A 687 2.51 14.84 19.83
C ILE A 687 3.90 14.35 19.43
N ILE A 688 4.79 14.06 20.38
CA ILE A 688 6.17 13.63 20.06
C ILE A 688 6.17 12.30 19.30
N VAL A 689 5.41 11.30 19.76
CA VAL A 689 5.43 9.98 19.13
C VAL A 689 4.74 10.00 17.77
N THR A 690 3.61 10.70 17.62
CA THR A 690 2.96 10.85 16.31
C THR A 690 3.84 11.56 15.28
N LEU A 691 4.56 12.62 15.66
CA LEU A 691 5.54 13.29 14.79
C LEU A 691 6.68 12.36 14.41
N CYS A 692 7.20 11.57 15.35
CA CYS A 692 8.21 10.55 15.08
C CYS A 692 7.70 9.51 14.08
N ILE A 693 6.48 9.00 14.26
CA ILE A 693 5.84 8.02 13.37
C ILE A 693 5.64 8.62 11.98
N GLU A 694 5.11 9.85 11.86
CA GLU A 694 4.94 10.53 10.56
C GLU A 694 6.29 10.67 9.83
N TYR A 695 7.33 11.11 10.54
CA TYR A 695 8.66 11.30 9.96
C TYR A 695 9.26 9.97 9.47
N ILE A 696 9.19 8.92 10.30
CA ILE A 696 9.68 7.58 9.96
C ILE A 696 8.88 7.02 8.78
N SER A 697 7.55 7.09 8.83
CA SER A 697 6.66 6.58 7.79
C SER A 697 6.89 7.28 6.45
N ASN A 698 6.94 8.62 6.42
CA ASN A 698 7.27 9.39 5.22
C ASN A 698 8.64 9.03 4.65
N THR A 699 9.65 8.90 5.51
CA THR A 699 11.00 8.53 5.09
C THR A 699 11.05 7.13 4.48
N LEU A 700 10.31 6.17 5.05
CA LEU A 700 10.23 4.80 4.55
C LEU A 700 9.45 4.74 3.23
N ARG A 701 8.26 5.36 3.16
CA ARG A 701 7.42 5.44 1.95
C ARG A 701 8.19 6.05 0.76
N ASN A 702 8.87 7.18 0.98
CA ASN A 702 9.67 7.82 -0.08
C ASN A 702 10.80 6.93 -0.59
N LYS A 703 11.46 6.19 0.32
CA LYS A 703 12.52 5.25 -0.06
C LYS A 703 12.01 4.05 -0.84
N ILE A 704 10.85 3.52 -0.43
CA ILE A 704 10.17 2.41 -1.08
C ILE A 704 9.74 2.80 -2.49
N ASN A 705 9.09 3.96 -2.65
CA ASN A 705 8.64 4.46 -3.95
C ASN A 705 9.82 4.73 -4.89
N ASN A 706 10.92 5.29 -4.37
CA ASN A 706 12.13 5.58 -5.16
C ASN A 706 13.07 4.37 -5.31
N ASN A 707 12.67 3.16 -4.86
CA ASN A 707 13.49 1.94 -4.88
C ASN A 707 14.92 2.13 -4.30
N SER A 708 15.04 2.99 -3.28
CA SER A 708 16.31 3.35 -2.65
C SER A 708 16.46 2.69 -1.28
N ASP A 709 17.62 2.08 -1.03
CA ASP A 709 17.87 1.39 0.24
C ASP A 709 18.12 2.39 1.37
N LEU A 710 17.72 2.02 2.60
CA LEU A 710 18.22 2.67 3.81
C LEU A 710 19.76 2.63 3.83
N LYS A 711 20.42 3.75 4.15
CA LYS A 711 21.90 3.86 4.13
C LYS A 711 22.60 2.80 5.00
N TRP A 712 22.00 2.41 6.13
CA TRP A 712 22.55 1.38 7.00
C TRP A 712 22.36 -0.03 6.41
N LEU A 713 21.20 -0.26 5.79
CA LEU A 713 20.87 -1.51 5.12
C LEU A 713 21.75 -1.74 3.89
N SER A 714 21.96 -0.72 3.04
CA SER A 714 22.87 -0.82 1.90
C SER A 714 24.31 -1.10 2.33
N LYS A 715 24.75 -0.54 3.46
CA LYS A 715 26.06 -0.85 4.05
C LYS A 715 26.14 -2.32 4.48
N LEU A 716 25.10 -2.85 5.13
CA LEU A 716 24.99 -4.26 5.52
C LEU A 716 24.98 -5.20 4.32
N ILE A 717 24.16 -4.89 3.30
CA ILE A 717 24.07 -5.64 2.05
C ILE A 717 25.44 -5.68 1.36
N ASN A 718 26.13 -4.54 1.26
CA ASN A 718 27.47 -4.50 0.67
C ASN A 718 28.47 -5.34 1.45
N ILE A 719 28.43 -5.33 2.79
CA ILE A 719 29.30 -6.19 3.62
C ILE A 719 29.03 -7.67 3.33
N ILE A 720 27.76 -8.08 3.23
CA ILE A 720 27.37 -9.45 2.94
C ILE A 720 27.78 -9.84 1.51
N ASN A 721 27.43 -9.03 0.51
CA ASN A 721 27.77 -9.26 -0.90
C ASN A 721 29.28 -9.34 -1.12
N GLN A 722 30.07 -8.51 -0.44
CA GLN A 722 31.53 -8.56 -0.51
C GLN A 722 32.09 -9.86 0.09
N LYS A 723 31.56 -10.31 1.25
CA LYS A 723 31.96 -11.62 1.81
C LYS A 723 31.57 -12.78 0.89
N MET A 724 30.42 -12.67 0.22
CA MET A 724 29.93 -13.66 -0.71
C MET A 724 30.73 -13.70 -2.01
N PHE A 725 31.10 -12.54 -2.57
CA PHE A 725 31.86 -12.43 -3.81
C PHE A 725 33.21 -13.12 -3.74
N ILE A 726 33.95 -12.94 -2.64
CA ILE A 726 35.22 -13.65 -2.40
C ILE A 726 34.99 -15.17 -2.46
N SER A 727 33.85 -15.64 -1.93
CA SER A 727 33.51 -17.06 -1.96
C SER A 727 33.12 -17.54 -3.37
N PHE A 728 32.54 -16.67 -4.20
CA PHE A 728 32.22 -16.99 -5.60
C PHE A 728 33.47 -17.06 -6.46
N LYS A 729 34.37 -16.07 -6.35
CA LYS A 729 35.66 -16.05 -7.07
C LYS A 729 36.59 -17.19 -6.66
N ALA A 730 36.62 -17.54 -5.37
CA ALA A 730 37.34 -18.74 -4.92
C ALA A 730 36.79 -20.03 -5.55
N ASN A 731 35.50 -20.08 -5.88
CA ASN A 731 34.88 -21.21 -6.55
C ASN A 731 35.18 -21.24 -8.06
N GLU A 732 35.33 -20.08 -8.71
CA GLU A 732 35.80 -19.99 -10.10
C GLU A 732 37.22 -20.51 -10.25
N LYS A 733 38.14 -20.04 -9.39
CA LYS A 733 39.50 -20.55 -9.33
C LYS A 733 39.58 -22.05 -9.08
N LEU A 734 38.70 -22.57 -8.22
CA LEU A 734 38.63 -24.01 -7.92
C LEU A 734 38.15 -24.84 -9.12
N LEU A 735 37.34 -24.25 -10.01
CA LEU A 735 36.86 -24.86 -11.25
C LEU A 735 37.76 -24.54 -12.47
N ASN A 736 38.93 -23.92 -12.26
CA ASN A 736 39.86 -23.49 -13.31
C ASN A 736 39.22 -22.59 -14.38
N ILE A 737 38.23 -21.76 -14.01
CA ILE A 737 37.61 -20.79 -14.91
C ILE A 737 38.36 -19.45 -14.79
N GLU A 738 38.60 -18.76 -15.89
CA GLU A 738 39.25 -17.44 -15.89
C GLU A 738 38.49 -16.44 -15.00
N ASP A 739 39.21 -15.64 -14.21
CA ASP A 739 38.68 -14.69 -13.20
C ASP A 739 37.92 -13.47 -13.81
N LYS A 740 37.40 -13.55 -15.04
CA LYS A 740 36.78 -12.42 -15.79
C LYS A 740 35.29 -12.19 -15.49
N LEU A 741 34.61 -13.13 -14.82
CA LEU A 741 33.16 -13.04 -14.60
C LEU A 741 32.78 -11.90 -13.65
N SER A 742 31.67 -11.22 -13.95
CA SER A 742 31.06 -10.20 -13.07
C SER A 742 30.44 -10.82 -11.81
N PHE A 743 30.20 -10.05 -10.74
CA PHE A 743 29.57 -10.55 -9.51
C PHE A 743 28.29 -11.36 -9.76
N SER A 744 27.43 -10.90 -10.67
CA SER A 744 26.19 -11.60 -11.03
C SER A 744 26.46 -12.95 -11.70
N GLU A 745 27.41 -13.00 -12.63
CA GLU A 745 27.78 -14.22 -13.35
C GLU A 745 28.48 -15.22 -12.41
N SER A 746 29.41 -14.75 -11.58
CA SER A 746 30.07 -15.53 -10.53
C SER A 746 29.07 -16.12 -9.53
N SER A 747 28.08 -15.32 -9.12
CA SER A 747 27.02 -15.73 -8.20
C SER A 747 26.08 -16.77 -8.85
N ALA A 748 25.73 -16.58 -10.12
CA ALA A 748 24.92 -17.52 -10.88
C ALA A 748 25.65 -18.85 -11.07
N LEU A 749 26.92 -18.81 -11.49
CA LEU A 749 27.77 -19.99 -11.64
C LEU A 749 27.94 -20.75 -10.31
N TYR A 750 28.19 -20.04 -9.21
CA TYR A 750 28.26 -20.65 -7.88
C TYR A 750 26.94 -21.33 -7.49
N THR A 751 25.80 -20.72 -7.82
CA THR A 751 24.49 -21.28 -7.49
C THR A 751 24.18 -22.51 -8.34
N TYR A 752 24.45 -22.44 -9.64
CA TYR A 752 24.26 -23.54 -10.59
C TYR A 752 25.12 -24.76 -10.23
N THR A 753 26.42 -24.55 -10.02
CA THR A 753 27.36 -25.62 -9.66
C THR A 753 26.93 -26.30 -8.36
N ASN A 754 26.61 -25.54 -7.32
CA ASN A 754 26.09 -26.12 -6.06
C ASN A 754 24.78 -26.90 -6.23
N GLN A 755 23.88 -26.47 -7.13
CA GLN A 755 22.64 -27.19 -7.39
C GLN A 755 22.90 -28.53 -8.08
N GLN A 756 23.81 -28.56 -9.06
CA GLN A 756 24.20 -29.80 -9.74
C GLN A 756 24.89 -30.77 -8.79
N ILE A 757 25.86 -30.29 -7.99
CA ILE A 757 26.52 -31.09 -6.94
C ILE A 757 25.48 -31.66 -5.98
N LEU A 758 24.48 -30.87 -5.56
CA LEU A 758 23.48 -31.33 -4.59
C LEU A 758 22.53 -32.38 -5.19
N LYS A 759 22.14 -32.25 -6.47
CA LYS A 759 21.37 -33.27 -7.19
C LYS A 759 22.17 -34.57 -7.27
N ARG A 760 23.43 -34.48 -7.72
CA ARG A 760 24.32 -35.64 -7.85
C ARG A 760 24.63 -36.31 -6.50
N ALA A 761 24.86 -35.52 -5.46
CA ALA A 761 25.08 -35.98 -4.09
C ALA A 761 23.90 -36.78 -3.53
N LYS A 762 22.65 -36.39 -3.85
CA LYS A 762 21.46 -37.16 -3.45
C LYS A 762 21.39 -38.52 -4.15
N VAL A 763 21.80 -38.58 -5.42
CA VAL A 763 21.88 -39.83 -6.19
C VAL A 763 22.95 -40.74 -5.58
N ILE A 764 24.18 -40.24 -5.39
CA ILE A 764 25.28 -40.98 -4.76
C ILE A 764 24.90 -41.46 -3.35
N LYS A 765 24.25 -40.60 -2.55
CA LYS A 765 23.77 -40.97 -1.21
C LYS A 765 22.81 -42.17 -1.27
N LYS A 766 21.91 -42.21 -2.25
CA LYS A 766 20.92 -43.28 -2.41
C LYS A 766 21.54 -44.55 -2.99
N GLU A 767 22.51 -44.44 -3.89
CA GLU A 767 23.18 -45.56 -4.53
C GLU A 767 24.19 -46.27 -3.60
N PHE A 768 24.92 -45.51 -2.78
CA PHE A 768 26.03 -46.03 -1.95
C PHE A 768 25.76 -46.00 -0.43
N ASN A 769 24.58 -45.54 0.01
CA ASN A 769 24.18 -45.42 1.42
C ASN A 769 25.19 -44.65 2.31
N LEU A 770 25.82 -43.61 1.75
CA LEU A 770 26.87 -42.83 2.40
C LEU A 770 26.31 -41.66 3.25
N PRO A 771 27.06 -41.16 4.25
CA PRO A 771 26.75 -39.91 4.92
C PRO A 771 26.65 -38.75 3.93
N SER A 772 25.67 -37.86 4.12
CA SER A 772 25.36 -36.76 3.18
C SER A 772 26.54 -35.83 2.91
N LYS A 773 27.47 -35.74 3.85
CA LYS A 773 28.69 -34.96 3.72
C LYS A 773 29.62 -35.58 2.67
N ILE A 774 29.90 -36.88 2.77
CA ILE A 774 30.79 -37.61 1.85
C ILE A 774 30.21 -37.62 0.44
N SER A 775 28.91 -37.89 0.28
CA SER A 775 28.24 -37.89 -1.04
C SER A 775 28.31 -36.54 -1.76
N TRP A 776 28.29 -35.42 -1.00
CA TRP A 776 28.41 -34.08 -1.57
C TRP A 776 29.79 -33.80 -2.14
N TYR A 777 30.83 -34.28 -1.46
CA TYR A 777 32.20 -34.08 -1.92
C TYR A 777 32.59 -35.01 -3.06
N LEU A 778 32.09 -36.25 -3.10
CA LEU A 778 32.27 -37.13 -4.26
C LEU A 778 31.67 -36.48 -5.52
N ALA A 779 30.47 -35.92 -5.41
CA ALA A 779 29.84 -35.15 -6.49
C ALA A 779 30.65 -33.90 -6.88
N LEU A 780 31.29 -33.23 -5.91
CA LEU A 780 32.16 -32.08 -6.19
C LEU A 780 33.45 -32.53 -6.91
N ASN A 781 34.07 -33.64 -6.48
CA ASN A 781 35.31 -34.13 -7.09
C ASN A 781 35.07 -34.65 -8.53
N GLU A 782 33.94 -35.32 -8.77
CA GLU A 782 33.47 -35.67 -10.13
C GLU A 782 33.41 -34.43 -11.03
N GLN A 783 32.92 -33.30 -10.49
CA GLN A 783 32.74 -32.07 -11.25
C GLN A 783 34.03 -31.26 -11.46
N ILE A 784 35.06 -31.45 -10.64
CA ILE A 784 36.36 -30.76 -10.76
C ILE A 784 37.29 -31.48 -11.72
N ASN A 785 37.37 -32.82 -11.63
CA ASN A 785 38.42 -33.57 -12.32
C ASN A 785 38.05 -34.05 -13.73
N ASN A 786 36.80 -33.93 -14.18
CA ASN A 786 36.29 -34.41 -15.48
C ASN A 786 36.66 -35.87 -15.90
N ASN A 787 37.36 -36.64 -15.05
CA ASN A 787 38.04 -37.88 -15.39
C ASN A 787 37.36 -39.17 -14.89
N TYR A 788 36.10 -39.10 -14.44
CA TYR A 788 35.32 -40.31 -14.14
C TYR A 788 34.09 -40.40 -15.04
N SER A 789 34.34 -40.56 -16.35
CA SER A 789 33.39 -41.20 -17.25
C SER A 789 33.35 -42.72 -16.97
N LEU A 790 32.84 -43.13 -15.80
CA LEU A 790 32.42 -44.52 -15.63
C LEU A 790 31.12 -44.72 -16.41
N THR A 791 31.33 -45.08 -17.67
CA THR A 791 30.37 -45.70 -18.58
C THR A 791 29.54 -46.75 -17.84
N ARG A 792 28.26 -46.46 -17.69
CA ARG A 792 27.28 -47.19 -16.87
C ARG A 792 26.84 -48.54 -17.47
N LYS A 793 27.65 -49.18 -18.34
CA LYS A 793 27.16 -50.29 -19.19
C LYS A 793 27.68 -51.70 -18.90
N SER A 794 28.57 -51.93 -17.95
CA SER A 794 28.98 -53.31 -17.63
C SER A 794 29.67 -53.43 -16.28
N MET A 795 28.90 -53.57 -15.19
CA MET A 795 29.41 -54.30 -14.01
C MET A 795 28.23 -54.95 -13.29
N ASN A 796 28.33 -56.27 -13.13
CA ASN A 796 27.30 -57.11 -12.54
C ASN A 796 27.08 -56.79 -11.06
N LYS A 797 25.82 -56.85 -10.64
CA LYS A 797 25.31 -56.44 -9.32
C LYS A 797 25.88 -57.24 -8.13
N LEU A 798 26.51 -58.39 -8.40
CA LEU A 798 26.96 -59.37 -7.40
C LEU A 798 28.44 -59.19 -6.97
N GLU A 799 29.32 -58.70 -7.84
CA GLU A 799 30.72 -58.37 -7.47
C GLU A 799 30.79 -57.10 -6.60
N LEU A 800 29.87 -56.16 -6.81
CA LEU A 800 29.73 -54.90 -6.06
C LEU A 800 29.39 -55.05 -4.57
N GLN A 801 29.01 -56.25 -4.09
CA GLN A 801 28.63 -56.46 -2.69
C GLN A 801 29.76 -57.02 -1.81
N LYS A 802 30.68 -57.83 -2.37
CA LYS A 802 31.78 -58.41 -1.58
C LYS A 802 32.97 -57.46 -1.40
N ASP A 803 33.19 -56.54 -2.33
CA ASP A 803 34.20 -55.48 -2.22
C ASP A 803 33.75 -54.26 -1.40
N LYS A 804 32.44 -54.16 -1.11
CA LYS A 804 31.82 -52.96 -0.54
C LYS A 804 32.35 -52.60 0.85
N THR A 805 32.56 -53.55 1.75
CA THR A 805 32.94 -53.23 3.15
C THR A 805 34.44 -53.01 3.34
N TYR A 806 35.29 -53.66 2.55
CA TYR A 806 36.75 -53.57 2.67
C TYR A 806 37.33 -52.34 1.93
N ILE A 807 36.76 -51.98 0.77
CA ILE A 807 37.15 -50.78 0.01
C ILE A 807 36.63 -49.50 0.69
N LEU A 808 35.40 -49.50 1.24
CA LEU A 808 34.81 -48.31 1.88
C LEU A 808 35.67 -47.75 3.05
N ASN A 809 36.25 -48.58 3.92
CA ASN A 809 36.95 -48.07 5.11
C ASN A 809 38.38 -47.57 4.84
N LYS A 810 39.11 -48.19 3.89
CA LYS A 810 40.46 -47.74 3.48
C LYS A 810 40.37 -46.49 2.60
N ASP A 811 39.36 -46.44 1.72
CA ASP A 811 39.11 -45.29 0.87
C ASP A 811 38.53 -44.12 1.65
N ILE A 812 37.66 -44.30 2.66
CA ILE A 812 37.16 -43.18 3.49
C ILE A 812 38.32 -42.40 4.14
N LYS A 813 39.41 -43.05 4.56
CA LYS A 813 40.59 -42.36 5.11
C LYS A 813 41.33 -41.56 4.05
N ILE A 814 41.54 -42.14 2.86
CA ILE A 814 42.19 -41.50 1.71
C ILE A 814 41.34 -40.32 1.21
N TRP A 815 40.03 -40.53 1.03
CA TRP A 815 39.05 -39.50 0.72
C TRP A 815 39.04 -38.41 1.79
N ASN A 816 39.08 -38.73 3.09
CA ASN A 816 39.19 -37.73 4.16
C ASN A 816 40.49 -36.89 4.07
N GLN A 817 41.59 -37.46 3.57
CA GLN A 817 42.81 -36.70 3.28
C GLN A 817 42.67 -35.82 2.05
N GLU A 818 42.10 -36.33 0.95
CA GLU A 818 41.81 -35.52 -0.25
C GLU A 818 40.80 -34.41 0.03
N LEU A 819 39.81 -34.68 0.88
CA LEU A 819 38.82 -33.72 1.39
C LEU A 819 39.49 -32.56 2.11
N LYS A 820 40.44 -32.85 3.01
CA LYS A 820 41.23 -31.81 3.68
C LYS A 820 42.01 -30.98 2.67
N LYS A 821 42.58 -31.59 1.62
CA LYS A 821 43.32 -30.88 0.57
C LYS A 821 42.43 -29.91 -0.22
N ILE A 822 41.22 -30.32 -0.61
CA ILE A 822 40.28 -29.47 -1.37
C ILE A 822 39.76 -28.32 -0.51
N ASP A 823 39.34 -28.60 0.73
CA ASP A 823 38.88 -27.56 1.66
C ASP A 823 40.02 -26.59 2.01
N GLN A 824 41.26 -27.07 2.15
CA GLN A 824 42.46 -26.23 2.33
C GLN A 824 42.72 -25.34 1.11
N LYS A 825 42.66 -25.88 -0.11
CA LYS A 825 42.81 -25.09 -1.35
C LYS A 825 41.76 -23.99 -1.45
N PHE A 826 40.49 -24.30 -1.19
CA PHE A 826 39.41 -23.31 -1.20
C PHE A 826 39.61 -22.22 -0.14
N HIS A 827 40.05 -22.60 1.06
CA HIS A 827 40.39 -21.65 2.11
C HIS A 827 41.56 -20.75 1.73
N LEU A 828 42.59 -21.29 1.07
CA LEU A 828 43.78 -20.56 0.62
C LEU A 828 43.43 -19.53 -0.46
N PHE A 829 42.59 -19.89 -1.44
CA PHE A 829 42.10 -18.91 -2.43
C PHE A 829 41.27 -17.79 -1.79
N LYS A 830 40.46 -18.14 -0.78
CA LYS A 830 39.66 -17.14 -0.05
C LYS A 830 40.52 -16.16 0.74
N THR A 831 41.60 -16.63 1.37
CA THR A 831 42.53 -15.76 2.11
C THR A 831 43.34 -14.87 1.17
N GLU A 832 43.82 -15.42 0.05
CA GLU A 832 44.54 -14.67 -0.99
C GLU A 832 43.69 -13.51 -1.54
N LEU A 833 42.45 -13.79 -1.95
CA LEU A 833 41.51 -12.77 -2.47
C LEU A 833 41.16 -11.71 -1.43
N LYS A 834 41.01 -12.11 -0.15
CA LYS A 834 40.78 -11.16 0.96
C LYS A 834 41.99 -10.23 1.14
N HIS A 835 43.21 -10.74 0.99
CA HIS A 835 44.43 -9.94 1.09
C HIS A 835 44.56 -8.93 -0.06
N LYS A 836 44.37 -9.38 -1.31
CA LYS A 836 44.36 -8.52 -2.51
C LYS A 836 43.38 -7.35 -2.37
N ARG A 837 42.15 -7.64 -1.93
CA ARG A 837 41.15 -6.60 -1.66
C ARG A 837 41.60 -5.61 -0.61
N ASN A 838 42.12 -6.08 0.52
CA ASN A 838 42.55 -5.21 1.60
C ASN A 838 43.68 -4.26 1.16
N LYS A 839 44.59 -4.74 0.30
CA LYS A 839 45.63 -3.92 -0.31
C LYS A 839 45.02 -2.83 -1.20
N TRP A 840 44.13 -3.20 -2.13
CA TRP A 840 43.44 -2.26 -3.00
C TRP A 840 42.64 -1.19 -2.24
N VAL A 841 41.89 -1.58 -1.18
CA VAL A 841 41.15 -0.62 -0.34
C VAL A 841 42.09 0.37 0.35
N LYS A 842 43.28 -0.06 0.78
CA LYS A 842 44.29 0.84 1.36
C LYS A 842 44.79 1.83 0.32
N GLU A 843 45.10 1.38 -0.90
CA GLU A 843 45.57 2.22 -2.00
C GLU A 843 44.53 3.29 -2.39
N VAL A 844 43.26 2.90 -2.57
CA VAL A 844 42.16 3.84 -2.88
C VAL A 844 42.01 4.91 -1.79
N LYS A 845 42.08 4.50 -0.51
CA LYS A 845 42.03 5.46 0.61
C LYS A 845 43.21 6.42 0.59
N GLN A 846 44.42 5.91 0.40
CA GLN A 846 45.64 6.73 0.36
C GLN A 846 45.60 7.75 -0.78
N ASN A 847 45.24 7.34 -2.00
CA ASN A 847 45.16 8.24 -3.15
C ASN A 847 44.15 9.37 -2.90
N SER A 848 42.99 9.04 -2.34
CA SER A 848 42.00 10.07 -2.03
C SER A 848 42.37 11.01 -0.90
N LEU A 849 43.12 10.53 0.10
CA LEU A 849 43.63 11.38 1.17
C LEU A 849 44.66 12.37 0.62
N LYS A 850 45.47 11.95 -0.36
CA LYS A 850 46.39 12.85 -1.07
C LYS A 850 45.60 13.94 -1.80
N GLU A 851 44.62 13.58 -2.63
CA GLU A 851 43.76 14.54 -3.35
C GLU A 851 43.01 15.53 -2.42
N ILE A 852 42.44 15.03 -1.31
CA ILE A 852 41.75 15.89 -0.34
C ILE A 852 42.73 16.85 0.33
N LYS A 853 43.97 16.43 0.62
CA LYS A 853 44.99 17.30 1.21
C LYS A 853 45.38 18.43 0.24
N THR A 854 45.53 18.15 -1.05
CA THR A 854 45.82 19.17 -2.08
C THR A 854 44.71 20.22 -2.15
N ILE A 855 43.45 19.78 -2.21
CA ILE A 855 42.30 20.70 -2.29
C ILE A 855 42.11 21.49 -1.00
N LYS A 856 42.36 20.88 0.18
CA LYS A 856 42.33 21.61 1.45
C LYS A 856 43.37 22.72 1.54
N LYS A 857 44.57 22.49 1.00
CA LYS A 857 45.61 23.54 0.92
C LYS A 857 45.14 24.71 0.04
N GLN A 858 44.56 24.42 -1.12
CA GLN A 858 43.99 25.44 -2.01
C GLN A 858 42.85 26.21 -1.34
N LEU A 859 41.95 25.50 -0.63
CA LEU A 859 40.83 26.12 0.10
C LEU A 859 41.30 27.12 1.17
N LEU A 860 42.41 26.83 1.87
CA LEU A 860 42.99 27.73 2.87
C LEU A 860 43.59 29.00 2.26
N LEU A 861 44.12 28.91 1.04
CA LEU A 861 44.76 30.03 0.32
C LEU A 861 43.74 30.96 -0.37
N THR A 862 42.49 30.51 -0.56
CA THR A 862 41.50 31.26 -1.35
C THR A 862 40.69 32.21 -0.47
N THR A 863 40.49 33.46 -0.90
CA THR A 863 39.65 34.45 -0.17
C THR A 863 38.19 34.44 -0.63
N ASP A 864 37.92 34.19 -1.92
CA ASP A 864 36.59 34.19 -2.55
C ASP A 864 35.62 33.12 -1.96
N ASN A 865 34.40 33.56 -1.66
CA ASN A 865 33.31 32.75 -1.11
C ASN A 865 32.73 31.74 -2.11
N ILE A 866 32.71 32.05 -3.41
CA ILE A 866 32.20 31.14 -4.45
C ILE A 866 33.15 29.96 -4.61
N MET A 867 34.44 30.24 -4.81
CA MET A 867 35.50 29.22 -4.90
C MET A 867 35.60 28.35 -3.63
N LYS A 868 35.44 28.93 -2.44
CA LYS A 868 35.35 28.16 -1.18
C LYS A 868 34.21 27.14 -1.18
N LYS A 869 33.04 27.50 -1.73
CA LYS A 869 31.88 26.61 -1.83
C LYS A 869 32.16 25.46 -2.80
N GLU A 870 32.81 25.75 -3.92
CA GLU A 870 33.21 24.74 -4.91
C GLU A 870 34.24 23.76 -4.36
N PHE A 871 35.30 24.23 -3.69
CA PHE A 871 36.28 23.34 -3.06
C PHE A 871 35.66 22.47 -1.94
N LYS A 872 34.71 23.00 -1.17
CA LYS A 872 33.94 22.19 -0.20
C LYS A 872 33.11 21.11 -0.91
N SER A 873 32.52 21.43 -2.05
CA SER A 873 31.74 20.48 -2.87
C SER A 873 32.62 19.40 -3.49
N SER A 874 33.82 19.73 -3.98
CA SER A 874 34.75 18.77 -4.58
C SER A 874 35.32 17.80 -3.54
N ILE A 875 35.64 18.27 -2.33
CA ILE A 875 36.01 17.40 -1.20
C ILE A 875 34.88 16.42 -0.88
N LYS A 876 33.62 16.89 -0.89
CA LYS A 876 32.44 16.05 -0.64
C LYS A 876 32.28 15.01 -1.77
N TYR A 877 32.51 15.41 -3.02
CA TYR A 877 32.48 14.52 -4.18
C TYR A 877 33.56 13.44 -4.11
N ILE A 878 34.81 13.79 -3.79
CA ILE A 878 35.91 12.81 -3.63
C ILE A 878 35.61 11.83 -2.50
N LYS A 879 35.11 12.31 -1.36
CA LYS A 879 34.64 11.43 -0.26
C LYS A 879 33.50 10.50 -0.67
N GLN A 880 32.62 10.92 -1.57
CA GLN A 880 31.57 10.07 -2.12
C GLN A 880 32.12 9.06 -3.13
N ASN A 881 32.99 9.49 -4.05
CA ASN A 881 33.57 8.65 -5.08
C ASN A 881 34.46 7.54 -4.47
N THR A 882 35.27 7.89 -3.48
CA THR A 882 36.06 6.92 -2.70
C THR A 882 35.21 5.89 -2.00
N LYS A 883 34.13 6.35 -1.36
CA LYS A 883 33.15 5.46 -0.75
C LYS A 883 32.54 4.55 -1.81
N MET A 884 32.17 5.07 -2.98
CA MET A 884 31.63 4.28 -4.10
C MET A 884 32.63 3.22 -4.58
N LYS A 885 33.89 3.60 -4.85
CA LYS A 885 34.96 2.68 -5.24
C LYS A 885 35.09 1.54 -4.21
N ILE A 886 35.27 1.86 -2.92
CA ILE A 886 35.40 0.85 -1.85
C ILE A 886 34.14 -0.05 -1.73
N THR A 887 32.96 0.48 -2.03
CA THR A 887 31.71 -0.29 -2.00
C THR A 887 31.42 -1.06 -3.28
N ASN A 888 32.16 -0.82 -4.37
CA ASN A 888 31.98 -1.55 -5.61
C ASN A 888 32.34 -3.03 -5.37
N ILE A 889 31.46 -3.91 -5.86
CA ILE A 889 31.56 -5.35 -5.61
C ILE A 889 32.54 -5.99 -6.60
N ASN A 890 32.63 -5.47 -7.82
CA ASN A 890 33.54 -5.94 -8.89
C ASN A 890 34.91 -5.23 -8.84
N TYR A 891 35.44 -4.96 -7.65
CA TYR A 891 36.62 -4.11 -7.44
C TYR A 891 37.84 -4.48 -8.29
#